data_AF-A0A5B8J145-F1
#
_entry.id   AF-A0A5B8J145-F1
#
_cell.length_a   1.000
_cell.length_b   1.000
_cell.length_c   1.000
_cell.angle_alpha   90.00
_cell.angle_beta   90.00
_cell.angle_gamma   90.00
#
_symmetry.space_group_name_H-M   'P 1'
#
loop_
_entity.id
_entity.type
_entity.pdbx_description
1 polymer ?
#
loop_
_entity_poly.entity_id
_entity_poly.type
_entity_poly.pdbx_seq_one_letter_code
_entity_poly.pdbx_strand_id
1 'polypeptide(L)'
;MGFMRYKATGFSWVLAAPAGSEWRLLFSQGMEGALINEQQRIGSDYLTGLAPQLFNFQKRGLALGALLLSRPGESQQSLFFWGDSYAWYDWEQGGRVLSEGRWTTLANWGTALPAEYRAEIDVLFQAPNAADGSPQTYFFKGGRVLTLNWSTGVVREALITDGPDDSGCAGWAALPEEFRSGLDHVAPYKPAADGTRQSLLIKGAQGVLLNWKTGVLASGALDRLGVPGLAALPEHYRTAYRPVTGRWTGTIGNQRVEVRVDLEGERSLGVISGDLFTGDTWTDSFRTTTEIIALSSRNHLMVDSLGLSWANNSPWTQVVLQLPRVAVNSPMPTAHFALLTRDNTPSLQLTCSYVGPALRSVELETDAMAGTQVFQSYNTAVGNVPRGYRNRVLTLASVYAEAGIELKNAGRANVVADTSGVDLKWSEAELHAAMEANFSLHRDAEQWKIWAFLGTYHSYHDSVAGIMFDQTGRQRQGVAIFYNALRDYNSIGDAMELFTYVHELGHVFNMLHSWEKNLAVPPAPLGPNNGFGDLSWMNYPALYNNGAGRAGGQHYWQDFPYRFSDNELRHLRHGFHRHIVPGGDNAITNAALDLGVTAQAFTLPGSGEDPGLALSLGGKQFFGYGEPVMAELKLSRTGVRGDVAVAGAIGPKGERTTIVITDPYGRTRAFRPIARTCTGHGSQERTVTLTEANPAVYETAYLGYGSDGLYFAEPGTYQVTAVHTGLDGARTVSPTRTIRVRTPLDRADQEVGEFLTGDDQGTLLAFLGSDAPHLTAGNDALQELIARHGDHPLAAYARLARGANAGRHFQTIGDGRLQIRQPDTKTAVEQLTEAVTVSRTDQDTGLDNLTLNAAMRRLATVHAKAGDLERAEQTLNTLTTHFREQDVPAHVQERIRHQADETRAAITELTSGT
;
A
#
# COMPACT_ATOMS: atom_id res chain seq x y z
N MET A 1 -7.36 18.93 4.63
CA MET A 1 -6.87 18.48 5.95
C MET A 1 -6.61 19.74 6.73
N GLY A 2 -6.90 19.78 8.03
CA GLY A 2 -6.70 21.01 8.80
C GLY A 2 -5.24 21.49 8.79
N PHE A 3 -5.05 22.80 8.76
CA PHE A 3 -3.74 23.43 8.76
C PHE A 3 -2.98 23.20 10.06
N MET A 4 -3.67 23.33 11.21
CA MET A 4 -3.15 23.01 12.54
C MET A 4 -3.65 21.64 12.97
N ARG A 5 -2.80 20.85 13.64
CA ARG A 5 -3.23 19.55 14.18
C ARG A 5 -4.22 19.71 15.34
N TYR A 6 -5.12 18.73 15.51
CA TYR A 6 -5.87 18.58 16.76
C TYR A 6 -4.94 18.03 17.86
N LYS A 7 -5.10 18.54 19.09
CA LYS A 7 -4.24 18.20 20.22
C LYS A 7 -5.05 17.57 21.34
N ALA A 8 -4.55 16.46 21.88
CA ALA A 8 -5.09 15.79 23.07
C ALA A 8 -4.58 16.47 24.37
N THR A 9 -4.65 17.81 24.42
CA THR A 9 -4.20 18.66 25.54
C THR A 9 -5.38 19.41 26.15
N GLY A 10 -5.25 19.87 27.40
CA GLY A 10 -6.28 20.71 28.05
C GLY A 10 -6.51 22.09 27.43
N PHE A 11 -5.82 22.41 26.34
CA PHE A 11 -5.88 23.66 25.59
C PHE A 11 -5.66 23.38 24.09
N SER A 12 -6.20 24.22 23.23
CA SER A 12 -5.96 24.21 21.78
C SER A 12 -4.74 25.06 21.41
N TRP A 13 -4.60 26.23 22.03
CA TRP A 13 -3.52 27.18 21.78
C TRP A 13 -3.14 27.95 23.04
N VAL A 14 -1.94 28.52 23.02
CA VAL A 14 -1.44 29.43 24.05
C VAL A 14 -0.91 30.70 23.36
N LEU A 15 -1.29 31.88 23.85
CA LEU A 15 -0.77 33.16 23.35
C LEU A 15 -0.08 33.90 24.48
N ALA A 16 1.01 34.59 24.13
CA ALA A 16 1.53 35.62 25.03
C ALA A 16 0.52 36.76 25.09
N ALA A 17 0.02 37.05 26.29
CA ALA A 17 -1.00 38.07 26.52
C ALA A 17 -0.34 39.42 26.85
N PRO A 18 -0.91 40.55 26.40
CA PRO A 18 -0.35 41.89 26.59
C PRO A 18 -0.47 42.33 28.07
N ALA A 19 0.63 42.80 28.65
CA ALA A 19 0.61 43.42 29.98
C ALA A 19 1.85 44.30 30.26
N GLY A 20 2.13 45.26 29.39
CA GLY A 20 3.34 46.09 29.54
C GLY A 20 4.61 45.22 29.53
N SER A 21 5.44 45.31 30.57
CA SER A 21 6.67 44.52 30.73
C SER A 21 6.45 43.17 31.44
N GLU A 22 5.23 42.87 31.90
CA GLU A 22 4.94 41.62 32.61
C GLU A 22 4.75 40.46 31.63
N TRP A 23 5.41 39.34 31.89
CA TRP A 23 5.20 38.11 31.13
C TRP A 23 3.85 37.48 31.51
N ARG A 24 2.98 37.27 30.51
CA ARG A 24 1.69 36.59 30.68
C ARG A 24 1.43 35.59 29.56
N LEU A 25 0.75 34.50 29.90
CA LEU A 25 0.25 33.52 28.93
C LEU A 25 -1.26 33.34 29.09
N LEU A 26 -1.97 33.40 27.98
CA LEU A 26 -3.38 33.05 27.86
C LEU A 26 -3.49 31.67 27.21
N PHE A 27 -3.93 30.69 28.00
CA PHE A 27 -4.31 29.36 27.54
C PHE A 27 -5.78 29.39 27.12
N SER A 28 -6.12 28.66 26.07
CA SER A 28 -7.50 28.60 25.57
C SER A 28 -7.92 27.18 25.23
N GLN A 29 -9.15 26.85 25.60
CA GLN A 29 -9.84 25.63 25.21
C GLN A 29 -11.26 25.99 24.77
N GLY A 30 -11.48 26.04 23.47
CA GLY A 30 -12.76 26.48 22.93
C GLY A 30 -13.10 27.89 23.38
N MET A 31 -14.21 28.05 24.09
CA MET A 31 -14.70 29.35 24.56
C MET A 31 -14.14 29.77 25.91
N GLU A 32 -13.44 28.88 26.61
CA GLU A 32 -12.86 29.09 27.93
C GLU A 32 -11.36 29.37 27.84
N GLY A 33 -10.81 30.06 28.84
CA GLY A 33 -9.38 30.29 28.95
C GLY A 33 -8.86 30.32 30.39
N ALA A 34 -7.55 30.39 30.50
CA ALA A 34 -6.84 30.69 31.74
C ALA A 34 -5.68 31.66 31.45
N LEU A 35 -5.64 32.77 32.18
CA LEU A 35 -4.59 33.77 32.09
C LEU A 35 -3.67 33.65 33.30
N ILE A 36 -2.37 33.53 33.06
CA ILE A 36 -1.34 33.45 34.11
C ILE A 36 -0.26 34.50 33.89
N ASN A 37 0.43 34.88 34.96
CA ASN A 37 1.75 35.50 34.90
C ASN A 37 2.79 34.54 35.48
N GLU A 38 4.00 35.00 35.82
CA GLU A 38 5.01 34.12 36.40
C GLU A 38 4.65 33.66 37.83
N GLN A 39 3.98 34.49 38.62
CA GLN A 39 3.76 34.29 40.06
C GLN A 39 2.43 33.61 40.40
N GLN A 40 1.41 33.74 39.57
CA GLN A 40 0.05 33.31 39.89
C GLN A 40 -0.85 33.18 38.66
N ARG A 41 -2.02 32.60 38.88
CA ARG A 41 -3.14 32.67 37.94
C ARG A 41 -3.87 34.00 38.12
N ILE A 42 -3.96 34.78 37.04
CA ILE A 42 -4.71 36.04 36.99
C ILE A 42 -6.21 35.78 36.92
N GLY A 43 -6.64 34.81 36.11
CA GLY A 43 -8.05 34.45 35.97
C GLY A 43 -8.28 33.15 35.18
N SER A 44 -9.48 32.59 35.31
CA SER A 44 -9.98 31.47 34.49
C SER A 44 -11.48 31.63 34.33
N ASP A 45 -11.92 31.85 33.09
CA ASP A 45 -13.32 32.16 32.73
C ASP A 45 -13.47 32.01 31.20
N TYR A 46 -14.64 32.36 30.65
CA TYR A 46 -14.82 32.59 29.21
C TYR A 46 -13.77 33.57 28.67
N LEU A 47 -13.29 33.33 27.44
CA LEU A 47 -12.27 34.15 26.80
C LEU A 47 -12.63 35.63 26.75
N THR A 48 -13.91 35.96 26.61
CA THR A 48 -14.40 37.35 26.58
C THR A 48 -14.38 38.04 27.94
N GLY A 49 -14.37 37.27 29.04
CA GLY A 49 -14.16 37.82 30.38
C GLY A 49 -12.68 38.08 30.67
N LEU A 50 -11.79 37.20 30.19
CA LEU A 50 -10.34 37.32 30.37
C LEU A 50 -9.68 38.32 29.42
N ALA A 51 -10.18 38.40 28.19
CA ALA A 51 -9.74 39.32 27.14
C ALA A 51 -10.96 39.88 26.40
N PRO A 52 -11.59 40.96 26.94
CA PRO A 52 -12.79 41.58 26.37
C PRO A 52 -12.67 41.99 24.91
N GLN A 53 -11.44 42.26 24.45
CA GLN A 53 -11.14 42.55 23.05
C GLN A 53 -11.68 41.44 22.13
N LEU A 54 -11.58 40.17 22.53
CA LEU A 54 -12.05 39.02 21.74
C LEU A 54 -13.57 38.91 21.60
N PHE A 55 -14.36 39.79 22.22
CA PHE A 55 -15.82 39.76 22.15
C PHE A 55 -16.34 39.74 20.71
N ASN A 56 -15.73 40.56 19.85
CA ASN A 56 -16.11 40.65 18.44
C ASN A 56 -15.58 39.49 17.58
N PHE A 57 -14.65 38.67 18.10
CA PHE A 57 -14.12 37.53 17.37
C PHE A 57 -15.01 36.29 17.55
N GLN A 58 -16.00 36.13 16.68
CA GLN A 58 -17.00 35.04 16.77
C GLN A 58 -16.41 33.63 16.62
N LYS A 59 -15.25 33.50 15.97
CA LYS A 59 -14.60 32.20 15.69
C LYS A 59 -13.59 31.76 16.77
N ARG A 60 -13.45 32.52 17.86
CA ARG A 60 -12.50 32.25 18.96
C ARG A 60 -12.56 30.81 19.51
N GLY A 61 -13.75 30.22 19.58
CA GLY A 61 -13.96 28.86 20.07
C GLY A 61 -13.56 27.73 19.11
N LEU A 62 -13.27 28.05 17.85
CA LEU A 62 -12.89 27.09 16.83
C LEU A 62 -11.36 26.98 16.67
N ALA A 63 -10.61 27.94 17.20
CA ALA A 63 -9.18 28.03 16.96
C ALA A 63 -8.42 26.83 17.54
N LEU A 64 -7.64 26.16 16.70
CA LEU A 64 -6.73 25.06 17.01
C LEU A 64 -5.27 25.51 17.12
N GLY A 65 -4.97 26.70 16.59
CA GLY A 65 -3.67 27.35 16.71
C GLY A 65 -3.83 28.85 16.74
N ALA A 66 -2.86 29.52 17.36
CA ALA A 66 -2.78 30.97 17.35
C ALA A 66 -1.32 31.44 17.33
N LEU A 67 -1.07 32.56 16.66
CA LEU A 67 0.25 33.17 16.51
C LEU A 67 0.17 34.66 16.85
N LEU A 68 1.02 35.15 17.75
CA LEU A 68 1.14 36.58 18.05
C LEU A 68 2.08 37.21 17.02
N LEU A 69 1.65 38.29 16.36
CA LEU A 69 2.46 38.97 15.33
C LEU A 69 3.21 40.18 15.89
N SER A 70 2.63 40.88 16.85
CA SER A 70 3.11 42.19 17.28
C SER A 70 4.25 42.13 18.30
N ARG A 71 5.12 43.16 18.24
CA ARG A 71 6.21 43.34 19.20
C ARG A 71 5.77 44.12 20.44
N PRO A 72 6.57 44.08 21.53
CA PRO A 72 6.38 44.99 22.65
C PRO A 72 6.34 46.45 22.17
N GLY A 73 5.21 47.14 22.40
CA GLY A 73 5.01 48.55 22.01
C GLY A 73 4.29 48.79 20.68
N GLU A 74 3.94 47.75 19.92
CA GLU A 74 3.13 47.86 18.69
C GLU A 74 1.65 47.50 18.93
N SER A 75 0.76 47.90 18.00
CA SER A 75 -0.66 47.49 18.00
C SER A 75 -0.73 45.97 18.00
N GLN A 76 -1.40 45.39 18.98
CA GLN A 76 -1.39 43.94 19.16
C GLN A 76 -2.25 43.23 18.13
N GLN A 77 -1.66 42.26 17.43
CA GLN A 77 -2.29 41.50 16.37
C GLN A 77 -1.96 40.01 16.50
N SER A 78 -2.91 39.16 16.16
CA SER A 78 -2.72 37.70 16.16
C SER A 78 -3.40 37.05 14.97
N LEU A 79 -2.87 35.90 14.57
CA LEU A 79 -3.54 34.97 13.67
C LEU A 79 -4.17 33.86 14.49
N PHE A 80 -5.39 33.47 14.13
CA PHE A 80 -6.09 32.31 14.66
C PHE A 80 -6.40 31.35 13.53
N PHE A 81 -6.24 30.04 13.75
CA PHE A 81 -6.37 29.02 12.72
C PHE A 81 -7.37 27.94 13.13
N TRP A 82 -8.24 27.53 12.21
CA TRP A 82 -9.16 26.40 12.37
C TRP A 82 -9.44 25.77 11.01
N GLY A 83 -9.40 24.44 10.92
CA GLY A 83 -9.42 23.75 9.63
C GLY A 83 -8.37 24.33 8.68
N ASP A 84 -8.76 24.61 7.43
CA ASP A 84 -7.93 25.27 6.41
C ASP A 84 -8.05 26.81 6.44
N SER A 85 -8.67 27.37 7.48
CA SER A 85 -8.97 28.80 7.57
C SER A 85 -8.12 29.53 8.60
N TYR A 86 -7.99 30.84 8.40
CA TYR A 86 -7.38 31.76 9.36
C TYR A 86 -8.23 33.02 9.54
N ALA A 87 -8.02 33.70 10.67
CA ALA A 87 -8.37 35.11 10.87
C ALA A 87 -7.17 35.87 11.42
N TRP A 88 -6.84 36.99 10.77
CA TRP A 88 -5.93 38.01 11.29
C TRP A 88 -6.73 39.01 12.09
N TYR A 89 -6.47 39.02 13.38
CA TYR A 89 -7.19 39.81 14.36
C TYR A 89 -6.33 40.94 14.91
N ASP A 90 -6.90 42.14 14.95
CA ASP A 90 -6.36 43.30 15.68
C ASP A 90 -7.07 43.40 17.01
N TRP A 91 -6.31 43.35 18.09
CA TRP A 91 -6.84 43.42 19.46
C TRP A 91 -7.17 44.86 19.86
N GLU A 92 -6.65 45.86 19.14
CA GLU A 92 -6.93 47.27 19.37
C GLU A 92 -8.25 47.71 18.69
N GLN A 93 -8.64 48.98 18.90
CA GLN A 93 -9.83 49.59 18.27
C GLN A 93 -11.16 48.87 18.55
N GLY A 94 -11.32 48.31 19.75
CA GLY A 94 -12.51 47.53 20.11
C GLY A 94 -12.50 46.11 19.53
N GLY A 95 -11.39 45.66 18.95
CA GLY A 95 -11.19 44.30 18.47
C GLY A 95 -11.88 44.03 17.14
N ARG A 96 -11.10 43.81 16.07
CA ARG A 96 -11.65 43.54 14.72
C ARG A 96 -10.83 42.53 13.92
N VAL A 97 -11.50 41.82 13.02
CA VAL A 97 -10.85 40.97 12.02
C VAL A 97 -10.34 41.86 10.88
N LEU A 98 -9.03 41.89 10.66
CA LEU A 98 -8.38 42.62 9.57
C LEU A 98 -8.48 41.88 8.25
N SER A 99 -8.36 40.55 8.30
CA SER A 99 -8.46 39.67 7.15
C SER A 99 -8.85 38.26 7.61
N GLU A 100 -9.63 37.55 6.81
CA GLU A 100 -9.96 36.14 7.03
C GLU A 100 -10.06 35.42 5.69
N GLY A 101 -9.81 34.12 5.69
CA GLY A 101 -9.83 33.31 4.48
C GLY A 101 -9.12 31.98 4.68
N ARG A 102 -8.74 31.34 3.57
CA ARG A 102 -7.90 30.14 3.63
C ARG A 102 -6.47 30.52 3.98
N TRP A 103 -5.78 29.70 4.78
CA TRP A 103 -4.38 29.98 5.15
C TRP A 103 -3.49 30.14 3.90
N THR A 104 -3.82 29.49 2.78
CA THR A 104 -3.09 29.60 1.52
C THR A 104 -3.08 31.02 0.94
N THR A 105 -4.05 31.87 1.30
CA THR A 105 -4.13 33.26 0.85
C THR A 105 -3.49 34.25 1.83
N LEU A 106 -2.92 33.75 2.94
CA LEU A 106 -2.19 34.57 3.89
C LEU A 106 -0.80 34.90 3.33
N ALA A 107 -0.59 36.15 2.96
CA ALA A 107 0.68 36.63 2.38
C ALA A 107 1.18 35.69 1.26
N ASN A 108 2.41 35.19 1.35
CA ASN A 108 3.00 34.23 0.41
C ASN A 108 2.91 32.75 0.89
N TRP A 109 2.19 32.43 1.96
CA TRP A 109 2.28 31.12 2.63
C TRP A 109 1.87 29.96 1.70
N GLY A 110 0.81 30.13 0.92
CA GLY A 110 0.30 29.07 0.03
C GLY A 110 1.26 28.67 -1.10
N THR A 111 2.07 29.62 -1.60
CA THR A 111 3.05 29.35 -2.65
C THR A 111 4.42 29.00 -2.07
N ALA A 112 4.78 29.56 -0.91
CA ALA A 112 6.10 29.39 -0.32
C ALA A 112 6.25 28.10 0.52
N LEU A 113 5.21 27.64 1.22
CA LEU A 113 5.34 26.46 2.08
C LEU A 113 5.49 25.18 1.25
N PRO A 114 6.46 24.29 1.56
CA PRO A 114 6.56 22.95 0.99
C PRO A 114 5.33 22.10 1.31
N ALA A 115 5.02 21.12 0.48
CA ALA A 115 3.79 20.30 0.59
C ALA A 115 3.61 19.67 1.98
N GLU A 116 4.70 19.23 2.60
CA GLU A 116 4.74 18.62 3.91
C GLU A 116 4.39 19.59 5.06
N TYR A 117 4.49 20.90 4.87
CA TYR A 117 4.10 21.93 5.86
C TYR A 117 2.72 22.55 5.58
N ARG A 118 1.94 21.99 4.65
CA ARG A 118 0.61 22.55 4.25
C ARG A 118 -0.58 22.01 5.05
N ALA A 119 -0.34 21.14 6.02
CA ALA A 119 -1.35 20.58 6.90
C ALA A 119 -0.70 20.10 8.20
N GLU A 120 -1.49 19.92 9.26
CA GLU A 120 -1.06 19.34 10.54
C GLU A 120 0.22 19.94 11.12
N ILE A 121 0.31 21.27 11.11
CA ILE A 121 1.37 21.99 11.81
C ILE A 121 1.21 21.76 13.32
N ASP A 122 2.30 21.37 13.97
CA ASP A 122 2.35 21.13 15.42
C ASP A 122 2.25 22.47 16.16
N VAL A 123 3.12 23.41 15.78
CA VAL A 123 3.27 24.72 16.42
C VAL A 123 3.64 25.79 15.40
N LEU A 124 3.04 26.97 15.56
CA LEU A 124 3.50 28.22 14.97
C LEU A 124 4.15 29.08 16.05
N PHE A 125 5.33 29.62 15.78
CA PHE A 125 6.02 30.51 16.71
C PHE A 125 6.59 31.71 15.96
N GLN A 126 6.40 32.91 16.52
CA GLN A 126 6.81 34.15 15.85
C GLN A 126 8.33 34.28 15.87
N ALA A 127 8.92 34.48 14.70
CA ALA A 127 10.34 34.74 14.57
C ALA A 127 10.61 36.26 14.65
N PRO A 128 11.83 36.68 15.01
CA PRO A 128 12.28 38.04 14.74
C PRO A 128 12.07 38.37 13.26
N ASN A 129 11.72 39.61 12.93
CA ASN A 129 11.63 39.99 11.51
C ASN A 129 13.02 39.87 10.87
N ALA A 130 13.01 39.63 9.57
CA ALA A 130 14.22 39.64 8.77
C ALA A 130 14.87 41.03 8.79
N ALA A 131 16.12 41.09 8.33
CA ALA A 131 16.90 42.34 8.28
C ALA A 131 16.25 43.42 7.40
N ASP A 132 15.43 43.03 6.43
CA ASP A 132 14.63 43.90 5.57
C ASP A 132 13.32 44.39 6.23
N GLY A 133 13.04 43.97 7.47
CA GLY A 133 11.84 44.30 8.23
C GLY A 133 10.67 43.35 7.99
N SER A 134 10.78 42.38 7.08
CA SER A 134 9.69 41.46 6.77
C SER A 134 9.39 40.48 7.92
N PRO A 135 8.11 40.24 8.26
CA PRO A 135 7.74 39.25 9.26
C PRO A 135 8.27 37.86 8.91
N GLN A 136 8.66 37.11 9.95
CA GLN A 136 9.08 35.72 9.82
C GLN A 136 8.30 34.83 10.79
N THR A 137 8.13 33.56 10.46
CA THR A 137 7.43 32.59 11.32
C THR A 137 8.13 31.24 11.29
N TYR A 138 8.22 30.62 12.45
CA TYR A 138 8.69 29.24 12.61
C TYR A 138 7.51 28.28 12.58
N PHE A 139 7.66 27.21 11.79
CA PHE A 139 6.71 26.12 11.62
C PHE A 139 7.34 24.85 12.16
N PHE A 140 6.85 24.36 13.29
CA PHE A 140 7.29 23.08 13.83
C PHE A 140 6.38 21.97 13.29
N LYS A 141 6.99 20.90 12.80
CA LYS A 141 6.27 19.69 12.39
C LYS A 141 7.13 18.45 12.56
N GLY A 142 6.63 17.47 13.32
CA GLY A 142 7.40 16.28 13.66
C GLY A 142 8.70 16.69 14.36
N GLY A 143 9.84 16.20 13.88
CA GLY A 143 11.17 16.54 14.41
C GLY A 143 11.86 17.72 13.74
N ARG A 144 11.15 18.48 12.90
CA ARG A 144 11.71 19.56 12.08
C ARG A 144 11.10 20.92 12.38
N VAL A 145 11.83 21.95 12.00
CA VAL A 145 11.39 23.34 12.03
C VAL A 145 11.75 24.04 10.73
N LEU A 146 10.78 24.74 10.15
CA LEU A 146 10.93 25.59 8.97
C LEU A 146 10.77 27.05 9.35
N THR A 147 11.63 27.92 8.83
CA THR A 147 11.54 29.37 8.98
C THR A 147 11.10 29.98 7.66
N LEU A 148 9.95 30.64 7.68
CA LEU A 148 9.37 31.32 6.53
C LEU A 148 9.51 32.83 6.69
N ASN A 149 10.08 33.50 5.68
CA ASN A 149 9.96 34.94 5.49
C ASN A 149 8.71 35.22 4.63
N TRP A 150 7.83 36.08 5.12
CA TRP A 150 6.53 36.36 4.49
C TRP A 150 6.63 37.09 3.14
N SER A 151 7.82 37.57 2.78
CA SER A 151 8.10 38.21 1.49
C SER A 151 8.93 37.30 0.58
N THR A 152 10.00 36.69 1.09
CA THR A 152 10.98 35.96 0.27
C THR A 152 10.81 34.44 0.25
N GLY A 153 9.96 33.89 1.10
CA GLY A 153 9.66 32.46 1.17
C GLY A 153 10.50 31.71 2.21
N VAL A 154 10.75 30.43 1.98
CA VAL A 154 11.48 29.57 2.94
C VAL A 154 12.93 30.01 3.00
N VAL A 155 13.39 30.39 4.19
CA VAL A 155 14.79 30.80 4.41
C VAL A 155 15.62 29.70 5.05
N ARG A 156 14.99 28.78 5.78
CA ARG A 156 15.68 27.70 6.51
C ARG A 156 14.74 26.53 6.80
N GLU A 157 15.26 25.31 6.71
CA GLU A 157 14.65 24.10 7.26
C GLU A 157 15.73 23.32 8.01
N ALA A 158 15.44 22.92 9.25
CA ALA A 158 16.40 22.23 10.10
C ALA A 158 15.72 21.24 11.06
N LEU A 159 16.53 20.44 11.77
CA LEU A 159 16.02 19.66 12.90
C LEU A 159 15.67 20.59 14.04
N ILE A 160 14.70 20.19 14.88
CA ILE A 160 14.41 20.92 16.12
C ILE A 160 15.67 21.05 16.98
N THR A 161 16.54 20.05 17.01
CA THR A 161 17.81 20.08 17.77
C THR A 161 18.85 21.07 17.23
N ASP A 162 18.76 21.45 15.96
CA ASP A 162 19.61 22.48 15.37
C ASP A 162 19.08 23.89 15.68
N GLY A 163 17.90 23.96 16.31
CA GLY A 163 17.11 25.15 16.57
C GLY A 163 16.55 25.79 15.30
N PRO A 164 15.70 26.82 15.43
CA PRO A 164 15.02 27.46 14.29
C PRO A 164 15.85 28.54 13.56
N ASP A 165 16.94 29.04 14.15
CA ASP A 165 17.80 30.09 13.57
C ASP A 165 19.22 29.59 13.28
N ASP A 166 19.93 30.32 12.41
CA ASP A 166 21.32 30.02 12.02
C ASP A 166 22.35 30.27 13.13
N SER A 167 22.00 31.05 14.15
CA SER A 167 22.89 31.33 15.27
C SER A 167 22.12 31.57 16.57
N GLY A 168 22.82 31.41 17.71
CA GLY A 168 22.23 31.63 19.03
C GLY A 168 21.24 30.54 19.47
N CYS A 169 21.27 29.38 18.83
CA CYS A 169 20.37 28.24 19.07
C CYS A 169 21.05 26.99 19.63
N ALA A 170 22.30 27.08 20.09
CA ALA A 170 23.07 25.92 20.58
C ALA A 170 22.38 25.14 21.72
N GLY A 171 21.53 25.81 22.50
CA GLY A 171 20.76 25.19 23.57
C GLY A 171 19.72 24.16 23.10
N TRP A 172 19.24 24.26 21.85
CA TRP A 172 18.24 23.33 21.30
C TRP A 172 18.78 21.89 21.17
N ALA A 173 20.09 21.72 21.02
CA ALA A 173 20.73 20.40 20.99
C ALA A 173 20.59 19.63 22.31
N ALA A 174 20.38 20.34 23.42
CA ALA A 174 20.23 19.77 24.76
C ALA A 174 18.78 19.35 25.09
N LEU A 175 17.84 19.44 24.14
CA LEU A 175 16.46 19.04 24.40
C LEU A 175 16.36 17.55 24.78
N PRO A 176 15.52 17.20 25.77
CA PRO A 176 15.17 15.80 26.06
C PRO A 176 14.58 15.13 24.81
N GLU A 177 14.79 13.82 24.66
CA GLU A 177 14.41 13.07 23.47
C GLU A 177 12.92 13.27 23.11
N GLU A 178 12.05 13.27 24.12
CA GLU A 178 10.61 13.42 23.96
C GLU A 178 10.17 14.82 23.49
N PHE A 179 11.02 15.85 23.62
CA PHE A 179 10.79 17.21 23.12
C PHE A 179 11.45 17.49 21.76
N ARG A 180 12.15 16.52 21.19
CA ARG A 180 12.76 16.66 19.84
C ARG A 180 11.76 16.48 18.71
N SER A 181 10.51 16.15 19.00
CA SER A 181 9.44 16.07 18.01
C SER A 181 8.03 16.21 18.59
N GLY A 182 7.07 16.59 17.74
CA GLY A 182 5.64 16.54 18.05
C GLY A 182 5.22 17.44 19.21
N LEU A 183 5.83 18.63 19.30
CA LEU A 183 5.55 19.64 20.33
C LEU A 183 4.07 20.06 20.27
N ASP A 184 3.42 20.27 21.42
CA ASP A 184 2.06 20.81 21.45
C ASP A 184 2.05 22.33 21.40
N HIS A 185 3.07 22.98 21.97
CA HIS A 185 3.19 24.43 21.87
C HIS A 185 4.60 24.93 22.13
N VAL A 186 4.91 26.12 21.63
CA VAL A 186 6.11 26.90 21.95
C VAL A 186 5.66 28.32 22.23
N ALA A 187 5.93 28.79 23.45
CA ALA A 187 5.60 30.14 23.88
C ALA A 187 6.88 30.92 24.21
N PRO A 188 6.91 32.25 23.98
CA PRO A 188 8.04 33.05 24.41
C PRO A 188 8.07 33.09 25.94
N TYR A 189 9.25 32.99 26.52
CA TYR A 189 9.50 33.21 27.94
C TYR A 189 10.30 34.50 28.12
N LYS A 190 10.38 35.02 29.36
CA LYS A 190 11.14 36.25 29.61
C LYS A 190 12.60 36.06 29.18
N PRO A 191 13.24 37.06 28.53
CA PRO A 191 14.65 36.97 28.18
C PRO A 191 15.52 36.75 29.41
N ALA A 192 16.64 36.06 29.23
CA ALA A 192 17.70 36.00 30.23
C ALA A 192 18.26 37.41 30.53
N ALA A 193 18.98 37.55 31.64
CA ALA A 193 19.57 38.84 32.02
C ALA A 193 20.55 39.40 30.97
N ASP A 194 21.17 38.52 30.16
CA ASP A 194 22.07 38.88 29.06
C ASP A 194 21.34 39.13 27.72
N GLY A 195 19.99 39.14 27.74
CA GLY A 195 19.16 39.31 26.54
C GLY A 195 18.94 38.03 25.74
N THR A 196 19.49 36.89 26.17
CA THR A 196 19.28 35.61 25.48
C THR A 196 17.81 35.22 25.49
N ARG A 197 17.29 34.82 24.33
CA ARG A 197 15.91 34.34 24.20
C ARG A 197 15.68 33.09 25.04
N GLN A 198 14.49 33.04 25.64
CA GLN A 198 14.01 31.87 26.36
C GLN A 198 12.62 31.50 25.85
N SER A 199 12.29 30.22 25.89
CA SER A 199 10.97 29.71 25.48
C SER A 199 10.48 28.63 26.42
N LEU A 200 9.16 28.58 26.59
CA LEU A 200 8.47 27.45 27.19
C LEU A 200 8.00 26.53 26.06
N LEU A 201 8.56 25.33 25.99
CA LEU A 201 8.10 24.26 25.10
C LEU A 201 7.14 23.38 25.90
N ILE A 202 6.01 22.99 25.30
CA ILE A 202 4.96 22.20 25.95
C ILE A 202 4.67 20.96 25.13
N LYS A 203 4.52 19.82 25.82
CA LYS A 203 4.06 18.55 25.24
C LYS A 203 3.21 17.78 26.26
N GLY A 204 1.92 17.66 26.00
CA GLY A 204 0.95 17.12 26.95
C GLY A 204 0.92 17.94 28.24
N ALA A 205 1.12 17.25 29.35
CA ALA A 205 1.25 17.83 30.69
C ALA A 205 2.70 18.18 31.09
N GLN A 206 3.67 17.99 30.17
CA GLN A 206 5.08 18.26 30.39
C GLN A 206 5.50 19.58 29.72
N GLY A 207 6.56 20.19 30.23
CA GLY A 207 7.20 21.30 29.56
C GLY A 207 8.71 21.34 29.75
N VAL A 208 9.33 22.22 28.97
CA VAL A 208 10.76 22.54 29.03
C VAL A 208 10.90 24.05 28.99
N LEU A 209 11.59 24.61 30.00
CA LEU A 209 12.09 25.98 29.92
C LEU A 209 13.46 25.94 29.25
N LEU A 210 13.54 26.50 28.04
CA LEU A 210 14.72 26.47 27.21
C LEU A 210 15.38 27.84 27.18
N ASN A 211 16.67 27.91 27.53
CA ASN A 211 17.55 28.99 27.14
C ASN A 211 18.14 28.65 25.76
N TRP A 212 17.93 29.53 24.78
CA TRP A 212 18.30 29.24 23.39
C TRP A 212 19.80 29.04 23.17
N LYS A 213 20.65 29.60 24.05
CA LYS A 213 22.11 29.48 23.98
C LYS A 213 22.67 28.39 24.88
N THR A 214 22.17 28.28 26.12
CA THR A 214 22.78 27.41 27.15
C THR A 214 22.04 26.10 27.39
N GLY A 215 20.86 25.92 26.83
CA GLY A 215 20.09 24.67 26.92
C GLY A 215 18.97 24.69 27.95
N VAL A 216 18.63 23.50 28.46
CA VAL A 216 17.46 23.26 29.32
C VAL A 216 17.70 23.87 30.71
N LEU A 217 16.82 24.78 31.12
CA LEU A 217 16.80 25.37 32.46
C LEU A 217 15.99 24.53 33.45
N ALA A 218 14.86 23.99 32.97
CA ALA A 218 13.99 23.09 33.73
C ALA A 218 13.21 22.20 32.75
N SER A 219 12.91 20.97 33.16
CA SER A 219 12.06 20.03 32.43
C SER A 219 11.24 19.19 33.39
N GLY A 220 10.04 18.77 32.96
CA GLY A 220 9.14 17.93 33.74
C GLY A 220 7.69 18.39 33.65
N ALA A 221 6.86 18.00 34.63
CA ALA A 221 5.46 18.39 34.68
C ALA A 221 5.30 19.92 34.73
N LEU A 222 4.31 20.47 34.03
CA LEU A 222 4.11 21.92 33.90
C LEU A 222 4.04 22.65 35.26
N ASP A 223 3.47 22.03 36.29
CA ASP A 223 3.37 22.57 37.65
C ASP A 223 4.65 22.45 38.49
N ARG A 224 5.68 21.77 37.96
CA ARG A 224 6.97 21.54 38.63
C ARG A 224 8.14 22.22 37.93
N LEU A 225 7.88 23.06 36.94
CA LEU A 225 8.93 23.81 36.22
C LEU A 225 9.51 25.00 37.00
N GLY A 226 9.07 25.22 38.25
CA GLY A 226 9.54 26.36 39.05
C GLY A 226 8.90 27.71 38.68
N VAL A 227 7.80 27.69 37.93
CA VAL A 227 6.99 28.88 37.58
C VAL A 227 5.66 28.80 38.33
N PRO A 228 5.46 29.54 39.43
CA PRO A 228 4.25 29.46 40.25
C PRO A 228 2.94 29.67 39.48
N GLY A 229 2.93 30.55 38.46
CA GLY A 229 1.74 30.75 37.63
C GLY A 229 1.36 29.53 36.79
N LEU A 230 2.33 28.75 36.28
CA LEU A 230 2.06 27.47 35.63
C LEU A 230 1.48 26.47 36.63
N ALA A 231 2.01 26.40 37.85
CA ALA A 231 1.46 25.56 38.92
C ALA A 231 0.03 25.94 39.31
N ALA A 232 -0.30 27.23 39.23
CA ALA A 232 -1.63 27.77 39.51
C ALA A 232 -2.66 27.57 38.39
N LEU A 233 -2.26 27.04 37.22
CA LEU A 233 -3.22 26.69 36.16
C LEU A 233 -4.27 25.71 36.68
N PRO A 234 -5.55 25.87 36.28
CA PRO A 234 -6.57 24.87 36.56
C PRO A 234 -6.11 23.48 36.11
N GLU A 235 -6.43 22.46 36.90
CA GLU A 235 -5.93 21.09 36.72
C GLU A 235 -6.08 20.59 35.28
N HIS A 236 -7.23 20.83 34.65
CA HIS A 236 -7.50 20.37 33.29
C HIS A 236 -6.51 20.91 32.24
N TYR A 237 -5.94 22.10 32.40
CA TYR A 237 -4.89 22.62 31.50
C TYR A 237 -3.55 21.90 31.65
N ARG A 238 -3.38 21.14 32.74
CA ARG A 238 -2.17 20.38 33.07
C ARG A 238 -2.42 18.87 33.06
N THR A 239 -3.58 18.45 32.57
CA THR A 239 -3.96 17.04 32.44
C THR A 239 -3.61 16.54 31.05
N ALA A 240 -3.01 15.36 30.98
CA ALA A 240 -2.87 14.63 29.73
C ALA A 240 -4.21 13.95 29.39
N TYR A 241 -4.72 14.16 28.17
CA TYR A 241 -5.98 13.57 27.71
C TYR A 241 -5.73 12.36 26.83
N ARG A 242 -6.66 11.41 26.84
CA ARG A 242 -6.70 10.35 25.83
C ARG A 242 -7.05 10.96 24.48
N PRO A 243 -6.38 10.55 23.39
CA PRO A 243 -6.87 10.83 22.06
C PRO A 243 -8.28 10.25 21.85
N VAL A 244 -9.13 10.96 21.12
CA VAL A 244 -10.45 10.49 20.69
C VAL A 244 -10.39 9.71 19.37
N THR A 245 -9.26 9.80 18.67
CA THR A 245 -8.94 8.98 17.49
C THR A 245 -9.01 7.49 17.83
N GLY A 246 -9.60 6.72 16.92
CA GLY A 246 -9.74 5.29 17.05
C GLY A 246 -11.10 4.78 16.58
N ARG A 247 -11.39 3.52 16.93
CA ARG A 247 -12.65 2.86 16.59
C ARG A 247 -13.62 2.91 17.76
N TRP A 248 -14.85 3.26 17.44
CA TRP A 248 -16.01 3.33 18.32
C TRP A 248 -17.09 2.40 17.79
N THR A 249 -17.84 1.71 18.64
CA THR A 249 -18.93 0.83 18.19
C THR A 249 -20.17 0.98 19.07
N GLY A 250 -21.35 0.89 18.46
CA GLY A 250 -22.61 0.89 19.18
C GLY A 250 -23.66 0.07 18.45
N THR A 251 -24.65 -0.38 19.21
CA THR A 251 -25.72 -1.25 18.73
C THR A 251 -27.07 -0.76 19.26
N ILE A 252 -28.09 -0.78 18.41
CA ILE A 252 -29.49 -0.54 18.78
C ILE A 252 -30.39 -1.55 18.06
N GLY A 253 -31.08 -2.39 18.84
CA GLY A 253 -31.78 -3.55 18.26
C GLY A 253 -30.80 -4.46 17.51
N ASN A 254 -31.09 -4.75 16.23
CA ASN A 254 -30.21 -5.50 15.34
C ASN A 254 -29.28 -4.61 14.49
N GLN A 255 -29.32 -3.28 14.66
CA GLN A 255 -28.42 -2.39 13.92
C GLN A 255 -27.15 -2.14 14.72
N ARG A 256 -25.99 -2.29 14.06
CA ARG A 256 -24.68 -2.03 14.64
C ARG A 256 -23.93 -1.04 13.74
N VAL A 257 -23.15 -0.16 14.36
CA VAL A 257 -22.21 0.72 13.66
C VAL A 257 -20.81 0.55 14.23
N GLU A 258 -19.83 0.62 13.35
CA GLU A 258 -18.43 0.83 13.69
C GLU A 258 -17.99 2.18 13.12
N VAL A 259 -17.72 3.15 13.98
CA VAL A 259 -17.26 4.50 13.61
C VAL A 259 -15.76 4.60 13.81
N ARG A 260 -15.07 5.19 12.84
CA ARG A 260 -13.63 5.43 12.81
C ARG A 260 -13.39 6.92 12.80
N VAL A 261 -12.70 7.41 13.82
CA VAL A 261 -12.37 8.83 14.00
C VAL A 261 -10.87 8.98 13.79
N ASP A 262 -10.45 9.72 12.76
CA ASP A 262 -9.05 10.05 12.47
C ASP A 262 -8.87 11.57 12.47
N LEU A 263 -8.74 12.16 13.67
CA LEU A 263 -8.67 13.61 13.89
C LEU A 263 -7.39 14.04 14.62
N GLU A 264 -6.97 13.28 15.62
CA GLU A 264 -5.77 13.49 16.42
C GLU A 264 -4.71 12.42 16.14
N GLY A 265 -3.44 12.74 16.38
CA GLY A 265 -2.31 11.83 16.18
C GLY A 265 -1.33 12.33 15.12
N GLU A 266 -0.32 11.52 14.81
CA GLU A 266 0.62 11.81 13.74
C GLU A 266 -0.01 11.39 12.39
N ARG A 267 -0.03 12.32 11.41
CA ARG A 267 -0.61 12.06 10.07
C ARG A 267 -2.08 11.65 10.12
N SER A 268 -2.86 12.38 10.90
CA SER A 268 -4.32 12.32 10.88
C SER A 268 -4.83 12.82 9.53
N LEU A 269 -5.76 12.07 8.93
CA LEU A 269 -6.33 12.42 7.63
C LEU A 269 -7.50 13.41 7.74
N GLY A 270 -7.94 13.72 8.97
CA GLY A 270 -9.08 14.59 9.23
C GLY A 270 -10.39 14.00 8.71
N VAL A 271 -10.58 12.69 8.85
CA VAL A 271 -11.73 11.96 8.28
C VAL A 271 -12.46 11.19 9.37
N ILE A 272 -13.79 11.17 9.24
CA ILE A 272 -14.64 10.27 10.00
C ILE A 272 -15.32 9.33 9.00
N SER A 273 -15.26 8.03 9.27
CA SER A 273 -15.94 7.02 8.46
C SER A 273 -16.64 6.00 9.35
N GLY A 274 -17.52 5.19 8.78
CA GLY A 274 -18.11 4.10 9.53
C GLY A 274 -18.74 3.03 8.64
N ASP A 275 -18.93 1.85 9.22
CA ASP A 275 -19.63 0.72 8.62
C ASP A 275 -20.91 0.46 9.40
N LEU A 276 -21.99 0.19 8.68
CA LEU A 276 -23.28 -0.17 9.21
C LEU A 276 -23.54 -1.66 8.97
N PHE A 277 -24.18 -2.30 9.95
CA PHE A 277 -24.50 -3.71 9.92
C PHE A 277 -25.93 -3.95 10.42
N THR A 278 -26.57 -4.98 9.87
CA THR A 278 -27.76 -5.62 10.47
C THR A 278 -27.35 -7.00 10.96
N GLY A 279 -27.26 -7.16 12.28
CA GLY A 279 -26.53 -8.26 12.90
C GLY A 279 -25.04 -8.14 12.53
N ASP A 280 -24.51 -9.21 11.95
CA ASP A 280 -23.14 -9.27 11.43
C ASP A 280 -23.05 -8.97 9.92
N THR A 281 -24.19 -8.86 9.24
CA THR A 281 -24.24 -8.58 7.80
C THR A 281 -24.01 -7.10 7.55
N TRP A 282 -22.96 -6.76 6.79
CA TRP A 282 -22.72 -5.40 6.33
C TRP A 282 -23.88 -4.88 5.47
N THR A 283 -24.27 -3.63 5.67
CA THR A 283 -25.36 -2.99 4.92
C THR A 283 -24.92 -1.74 4.16
N ASP A 284 -24.04 -0.93 4.74
CA ASP A 284 -23.51 0.27 4.07
C ASP A 284 -22.23 0.78 4.76
N SER A 285 -21.54 1.69 4.11
CA SER A 285 -20.40 2.41 4.68
C SER A 285 -20.46 3.88 4.30
N PHE A 286 -20.04 4.76 5.22
CA PHE A 286 -19.95 6.19 4.97
C PHE A 286 -18.56 6.73 5.27
N ARG A 287 -18.26 7.88 4.68
CA ARG A 287 -17.17 8.76 5.10
C ARG A 287 -17.53 10.22 4.90
N THR A 288 -16.91 11.09 5.69
CA THR A 288 -16.99 12.54 5.49
C THR A 288 -16.22 12.95 4.25
N THR A 289 -16.80 13.82 3.43
CA THR A 289 -16.17 14.33 2.19
C THR A 289 -15.65 15.75 2.33
N THR A 290 -16.08 16.45 3.36
CA THR A 290 -15.70 17.81 3.69
C THR A 290 -14.68 17.81 4.82
N GLU A 291 -14.01 18.96 4.97
CA GLU A 291 -13.12 19.16 6.11
C GLU A 291 -13.91 19.15 7.43
N ILE A 292 -13.37 18.43 8.42
CA ILE A 292 -13.94 18.38 9.76
C ILE A 292 -13.52 19.59 10.58
N ILE A 293 -14.52 20.38 10.96
CA ILE A 293 -14.40 21.43 11.96
C ILE A 293 -15.03 20.91 13.25
N ALA A 294 -14.24 20.75 14.29
CA ALA A 294 -14.71 20.28 15.59
C ALA A 294 -14.69 21.39 16.64
N LEU A 295 -15.79 21.51 17.40
CA LEU A 295 -15.89 22.38 18.56
C LEU A 295 -15.37 21.64 19.78
N SER A 296 -14.24 22.09 20.31
CA SER A 296 -13.62 21.47 21.47
C SER A 296 -13.96 22.22 22.75
N SER A 297 -14.44 21.48 23.75
CA SER A 297 -14.72 21.97 25.11
C SER A 297 -13.86 21.23 26.12
N ARG A 298 -14.03 21.54 27.41
CA ARG A 298 -13.35 20.82 28.49
C ARG A 298 -13.63 19.32 28.49
N ASN A 299 -14.88 18.91 28.22
CA ASN A 299 -15.33 17.54 28.41
C ASN A 299 -15.65 16.81 27.10
N HIS A 300 -15.82 17.53 26.00
CA HIS A 300 -16.24 16.93 24.73
C HIS A 300 -15.58 17.59 23.53
N LEU A 301 -15.37 16.80 22.49
CA LEU A 301 -15.14 17.24 21.13
C LEU A 301 -16.42 16.99 20.33
N MET A 302 -17.04 18.07 19.85
CA MET A 302 -18.26 18.04 19.05
C MET A 302 -17.91 18.14 17.58
N VAL A 303 -18.34 17.17 16.78
CA VAL A 303 -18.27 17.21 15.32
C VAL A 303 -19.68 17.25 14.79
N ASP A 304 -19.93 18.19 13.88
CA ASP A 304 -21.15 18.29 13.10
C ASP A 304 -20.75 18.52 11.65
N SER A 305 -20.85 17.46 10.83
CA SER A 305 -20.32 17.45 9.46
C SER A 305 -21.42 17.13 8.47
N LEU A 306 -21.64 18.07 7.55
CA LEU A 306 -22.45 17.89 6.34
C LEU A 306 -21.58 17.35 5.19
N GLY A 307 -22.17 16.52 4.34
CA GLY A 307 -21.48 15.93 3.18
C GLY A 307 -20.85 14.59 3.53
N LEU A 308 -21.63 13.54 3.29
CA LEU A 308 -21.20 12.15 3.39
C LEU A 308 -21.12 11.53 2.00
N SER A 309 -20.10 10.72 1.78
CA SER A 309 -20.03 9.78 0.66
C SER A 309 -20.37 8.40 1.21
N TRP A 310 -21.20 7.68 0.45
CA TRP A 310 -21.76 6.37 0.82
C TRP A 310 -21.37 5.31 -0.19
N ALA A 311 -21.28 4.06 0.26
CA ALA A 311 -21.12 2.93 -0.64
C ALA A 311 -22.42 2.68 -1.45
N ASN A 312 -23.59 2.77 -0.81
CA ASN A 312 -24.88 2.45 -1.42
C ASN A 312 -25.85 3.65 -1.56
N ASN A 313 -25.34 4.90 -1.59
CA ASN A 313 -26.14 6.14 -1.75
C ASN A 313 -27.27 6.32 -0.72
N SER A 314 -26.95 6.17 0.57
CA SER A 314 -27.87 6.39 1.69
C SER A 314 -28.45 7.82 1.73
N PRO A 315 -29.69 8.01 2.24
CA PRO A 315 -30.31 9.34 2.38
C PRO A 315 -29.72 10.22 3.49
N TRP A 316 -28.87 9.67 4.36
CA TRP A 316 -28.24 10.47 5.42
C TRP A 316 -27.14 11.35 4.86
N THR A 317 -27.18 12.64 5.16
CA THR A 317 -26.27 13.64 4.61
C THR A 317 -25.38 14.29 5.66
N GLN A 318 -25.61 13.99 6.94
CA GLN A 318 -24.95 14.61 8.08
C GLN A 318 -24.55 13.57 9.12
N VAL A 319 -23.37 13.74 9.70
CA VAL A 319 -22.91 12.99 10.88
C VAL A 319 -22.67 13.95 12.03
N VAL A 320 -23.22 13.61 13.20
CA VAL A 320 -22.99 14.33 14.46
C VAL A 320 -22.35 13.37 15.46
N LEU A 321 -21.23 13.81 16.04
CA LEU A 321 -20.47 13.07 17.04
C LEU A 321 -20.17 13.95 18.24
N GLN A 322 -20.48 13.45 19.43
CA GLN A 322 -20.04 14.00 20.70
C GLN A 322 -19.05 13.03 21.33
N LEU A 323 -17.76 13.31 21.18
CA LEU A 323 -16.68 12.46 21.67
C LEU A 323 -16.25 12.93 23.06
N PRO A 324 -16.18 12.04 24.06
CA PRO A 324 -15.77 12.42 25.41
C PRO A 324 -14.26 12.69 25.47
N ARG A 325 -13.88 13.76 26.19
CA ARG A 325 -12.49 14.11 26.49
C ARG A 325 -12.23 13.79 27.95
N VAL A 326 -11.39 12.80 28.20
CA VAL A 326 -11.04 12.35 29.56
C VAL A 326 -9.55 12.21 29.75
N ALA A 327 -9.10 12.26 31.00
CA ALA A 327 -7.70 12.07 31.35
C ALA A 327 -7.20 10.68 30.94
N VAL A 328 -5.90 10.54 30.66
CA VAL A 328 -5.27 9.27 30.25
C VAL A 328 -5.56 8.11 31.22
N ASN A 329 -5.72 8.38 32.51
CA ASN A 329 -5.97 7.33 33.51
C ASN A 329 -7.46 7.10 33.82
N SER A 330 -8.36 7.83 33.18
CA SER A 330 -9.80 7.67 33.36
C SER A 330 -10.37 6.63 32.39
N PRO A 331 -11.44 5.90 32.78
CA PRO A 331 -12.18 5.04 31.84
C PRO A 331 -12.79 5.91 30.74
N MET A 332 -12.81 5.41 29.50
CA MET A 332 -13.40 6.12 28.37
C MET A 332 -14.93 6.02 28.43
N PRO A 333 -15.66 7.14 28.56
CA PRO A 333 -17.12 7.13 28.46
C PRO A 333 -17.59 6.79 27.06
N THR A 334 -18.90 6.57 26.89
CA THR A 334 -19.49 6.42 25.57
C THR A 334 -19.57 7.76 24.83
N ALA A 335 -19.44 7.71 23.51
CA ALA A 335 -19.71 8.83 22.61
C ALA A 335 -21.17 8.81 22.14
N HIS A 336 -21.74 9.96 21.83
CA HIS A 336 -23.01 10.03 21.11
C HIS A 336 -22.76 10.12 19.61
N PHE A 337 -23.45 9.29 18.84
CA PHE A 337 -23.39 9.25 17.39
C PHE A 337 -24.80 9.44 16.82
N ALA A 338 -24.90 10.28 15.79
CA ALA A 338 -26.11 10.42 15.00
C ALA A 338 -25.81 10.56 13.50
N LEU A 339 -26.64 9.92 12.68
CA LEU A 339 -26.75 10.20 11.25
C LEU A 339 -28.09 10.87 10.97
N LEU A 340 -28.07 11.99 10.27
CA LEU A 340 -29.26 12.80 9.96
C LEU A 340 -29.42 12.97 8.45
N THR A 341 -30.67 13.12 8.00
CA THR A 341 -31.00 13.58 6.65
C THR A 341 -30.97 15.12 6.59
N ARG A 342 -31.12 15.66 5.38
CA ARG A 342 -31.15 17.11 5.13
C ARG A 342 -32.26 17.87 5.88
N ASP A 343 -33.39 17.22 6.13
CA ASP A 343 -34.56 17.81 6.81
C ASP A 343 -34.61 17.42 8.31
N ASN A 344 -33.48 16.94 8.87
CA ASN A 344 -33.35 16.49 10.26
C ASN A 344 -34.34 15.36 10.67
N THR A 345 -34.80 14.54 9.72
CA THR A 345 -35.73 13.41 9.92
C THR A 345 -35.51 12.34 8.84
N PRO A 346 -35.37 11.00 9.08
CA PRO A 346 -35.11 10.21 10.29
C PRO A 346 -33.62 10.10 10.68
N SER A 347 -33.39 9.98 12.00
CA SER A 347 -32.05 9.91 12.61
C SER A 347 -31.73 8.52 13.14
N LEU A 348 -30.61 7.91 12.71
CA LEU A 348 -29.99 6.82 13.47
C LEU A 348 -29.22 7.46 14.62
N GLN A 349 -29.60 7.17 15.87
CA GLN A 349 -28.92 7.68 17.07
C GLN A 349 -28.56 6.53 17.99
N LEU A 350 -27.34 6.55 18.52
CA LEU A 350 -26.85 5.52 19.43
C LEU A 350 -25.67 6.03 20.27
N THR A 351 -25.38 5.30 21.34
CA THR A 351 -24.17 5.50 22.13
C THR A 351 -23.11 4.50 21.66
N CYS A 352 -21.89 4.99 21.44
CA CYS A 352 -20.77 4.18 21.00
C CYS A 352 -19.74 4.03 22.12
N SER A 353 -19.29 2.81 22.39
CA SER A 353 -18.15 2.55 23.27
C SER A 353 -16.84 2.63 22.48
N TYR A 354 -15.79 3.14 23.11
CA TYR A 354 -14.45 3.12 22.53
C TYR A 354 -13.88 1.71 22.54
N VAL A 355 -13.45 1.23 21.37
CA VAL A 355 -12.87 -0.11 21.20
C VAL A 355 -11.35 -0.06 21.35
N GLY A 356 -10.70 0.94 20.76
CA GLY A 356 -9.25 1.07 20.78
C GLY A 356 -8.72 2.07 19.75
N PRO A 357 -7.39 2.33 19.77
CA PRO A 357 -6.76 3.34 18.92
C PRO A 357 -6.66 2.93 17.45
N ALA A 358 -6.67 1.63 17.15
CA ALA A 358 -6.69 1.15 15.78
C ALA A 358 -8.07 1.40 15.16
N LEU A 359 -8.06 1.88 13.91
CA LEU A 359 -9.27 2.14 13.14
C LEU A 359 -9.88 0.85 12.59
N ARG A 360 -9.04 -0.18 12.41
CA ARG A 360 -9.45 -1.54 12.06
C ARG A 360 -8.62 -2.56 12.82
N SER A 361 -9.13 -3.78 12.92
CA SER A 361 -8.36 -4.92 13.39
C SER A 361 -8.53 -6.09 12.44
N VAL A 362 -7.49 -6.88 12.29
CA VAL A 362 -7.48 -8.10 11.49
C VAL A 362 -6.76 -9.20 12.27
N GLU A 363 -7.19 -10.44 12.12
CA GLU A 363 -6.50 -11.59 12.66
C GLU A 363 -5.51 -12.12 11.60
N LEU A 364 -4.24 -12.21 11.97
CA LEU A 364 -3.19 -12.78 11.13
C LEU A 364 -2.80 -14.13 11.70
N GLU A 365 -3.02 -15.19 10.93
CA GLU A 365 -2.44 -16.51 11.18
C GLU A 365 -1.16 -16.64 10.36
N THR A 366 -0.08 -17.08 11.00
CA THR A 366 1.20 -17.29 10.33
C THR A 366 1.60 -18.75 10.44
N ASP A 367 1.88 -19.38 9.31
CA ASP A 367 2.45 -20.72 9.26
C ASP A 367 3.82 -20.65 8.60
N ALA A 368 4.78 -21.41 9.12
CA ALA A 368 6.14 -21.38 8.64
C ALA A 368 6.68 -22.80 8.48
N MET A 369 7.34 -23.05 7.35
CA MET A 369 8.06 -24.30 7.13
C MET A 369 9.14 -24.50 8.21
N ALA A 370 9.28 -25.72 8.70
CA ALA A 370 10.38 -26.07 9.61
C ALA A 370 11.74 -25.64 9.04
N GLY A 371 12.57 -24.99 9.85
CA GLY A 371 13.88 -24.47 9.44
C GLY A 371 13.86 -23.06 8.83
N THR A 372 12.69 -22.46 8.61
CA THR A 372 12.57 -21.04 8.26
C THR A 372 12.49 -20.16 9.51
N GLN A 373 12.86 -18.88 9.37
CA GLN A 373 12.77 -17.90 10.46
C GLN A 373 11.76 -16.82 10.09
N VAL A 374 10.71 -16.70 10.89
CA VAL A 374 9.71 -15.63 10.73
C VAL A 374 10.30 -14.29 11.15
N PHE A 375 10.09 -13.28 10.31
CA PHE A 375 10.52 -11.91 10.58
C PHE A 375 10.06 -11.43 11.96
N GLN A 376 11.00 -10.90 12.74
CA GLN A 376 10.74 -10.43 14.10
C GLN A 376 10.64 -8.90 14.15
N SER A 377 11.71 -8.23 13.73
CA SER A 377 11.82 -6.79 13.79
C SER A 377 12.98 -6.26 12.96
N TYR A 378 12.92 -4.99 12.58
CA TYR A 378 13.99 -4.26 11.91
C TYR A 378 14.27 -2.93 12.62
N ASN A 379 15.53 -2.65 12.93
CA ASN A 379 15.93 -1.38 13.55
C ASN A 379 16.32 -0.36 12.46
N THR A 380 15.49 0.64 12.24
CA THR A 380 15.76 1.66 11.20
C THR A 380 17.06 2.46 11.43
N ALA A 381 17.65 2.42 12.63
CA ALA A 381 18.95 3.06 12.89
C ALA A 381 20.14 2.39 12.19
N VAL A 382 20.02 1.13 11.73
CA VAL A 382 21.12 0.43 11.05
C VAL A 382 21.12 0.63 9.52
N GLY A 383 20.03 1.17 8.97
CA GLY A 383 19.88 1.42 7.54
C GLY A 383 20.02 2.89 7.16
N ASN A 384 19.96 3.16 5.86
CA ASN A 384 19.77 4.52 5.38
C ASN A 384 18.35 4.98 5.72
N VAL A 385 18.23 6.22 6.17
CA VAL A 385 16.95 6.88 6.48
C VAL A 385 17.03 8.35 6.05
N PRO A 386 15.88 8.99 5.78
CA PRO A 386 15.86 10.42 5.47
C PRO A 386 16.51 11.26 6.57
N ARG A 387 17.13 12.39 6.20
CA ARG A 387 17.68 13.33 7.20
C ARG A 387 16.57 13.78 8.16
N GLY A 388 16.80 13.68 9.46
CA GLY A 388 15.80 14.03 10.47
C GLY A 388 14.69 13.01 10.68
N TYR A 389 14.84 11.82 10.10
CA TYR A 389 13.97 10.70 10.40
C TYR A 389 14.13 10.24 11.85
N ARG A 390 13.02 9.87 12.48
CA ARG A 390 13.03 9.31 13.83
C ARG A 390 13.25 7.80 13.72
N ASN A 391 14.46 7.37 14.08
CA ASN A 391 14.78 5.95 14.18
C ASN A 391 13.86 5.27 15.20
N ARG A 392 13.41 4.08 14.82
CA ARG A 392 12.56 3.18 15.59
C ARG A 392 12.76 1.72 15.17
N VAL A 393 12.39 0.81 16.07
CA VAL A 393 12.31 -0.61 15.78
C VAL A 393 10.93 -0.90 15.22
N LEU A 394 10.87 -1.52 14.04
CA LEU A 394 9.66 -1.84 13.31
C LEU A 394 9.40 -3.35 13.36
N THR A 395 8.19 -3.74 13.71
CA THR A 395 7.63 -5.09 13.52
C THR A 395 6.47 -5.00 12.53
N LEU A 396 5.98 -6.13 12.02
CA LEU A 396 4.76 -6.11 11.17
C LEU A 396 3.59 -5.45 11.89
N ALA A 397 3.40 -5.80 13.17
CA ALA A 397 2.35 -5.21 14.00
C ALA A 397 2.53 -3.69 14.15
N SER A 398 3.76 -3.20 14.37
CA SER A 398 3.98 -1.76 14.56
C SER A 398 3.79 -0.96 13.26
N VAL A 399 4.23 -1.50 12.11
CA VAL A 399 4.06 -0.83 10.81
C VAL A 399 2.58 -0.67 10.46
N TYR A 400 1.77 -1.71 10.65
CA TYR A 400 0.32 -1.61 10.43
C TYR A 400 -0.39 -0.80 11.52
N ALA A 401 0.08 -0.83 12.77
CA ALA A 401 -0.46 0.03 13.82
C ALA A 401 -0.29 1.52 13.47
N GLU A 402 0.88 1.91 12.95
CA GLU A 402 1.10 3.27 12.40
C GLU A 402 0.16 3.58 11.22
N ALA A 403 -0.21 2.57 10.43
CA ALA A 403 -1.19 2.70 9.37
C ALA A 403 -2.65 2.75 9.86
N GLY A 404 -2.91 2.51 11.15
CA GLY A 404 -4.23 2.49 11.76
C GLY A 404 -4.91 1.11 11.77
N ILE A 405 -4.16 0.03 11.52
CA ILE A 405 -4.64 -1.36 11.52
C ILE A 405 -3.95 -2.13 12.63
N GLU A 406 -4.74 -2.75 13.51
CA GLU A 406 -4.24 -3.71 14.50
C GLU A 406 -4.14 -5.10 13.86
N LEU A 407 -2.91 -5.63 13.78
CA LEU A 407 -2.68 -7.05 13.48
C LEU A 407 -2.74 -7.86 14.78
N LYS A 408 -3.80 -8.65 14.96
CA LYS A 408 -3.94 -9.59 16.08
C LYS A 408 -3.21 -10.89 15.76
N ASN A 409 -2.60 -11.50 16.78
CA ASN A 409 -1.80 -12.72 16.68
C ASN A 409 -0.54 -12.61 15.80
N ALA A 410 -0.08 -11.40 15.49
CA ALA A 410 1.16 -11.19 14.76
C ALA A 410 2.39 -11.73 15.52
N GLY A 411 3.15 -12.63 14.87
CA GLY A 411 4.46 -13.12 15.36
C GLY A 411 4.46 -14.49 16.04
N ARG A 412 3.30 -15.12 16.29
CA ARG A 412 3.24 -16.53 16.71
C ARG A 412 2.94 -17.39 15.50
N ALA A 413 3.97 -18.02 14.94
CA ALA A 413 3.81 -18.92 13.82
C ALA A 413 3.58 -20.37 14.26
N ASN A 414 2.72 -21.08 13.55
CA ASN A 414 2.73 -22.54 13.62
C ASN A 414 3.86 -23.06 12.74
N VAL A 415 4.53 -24.11 13.21
CA VAL A 415 5.58 -24.77 12.45
C VAL A 415 4.97 -25.92 11.67
N VAL A 416 5.06 -25.85 10.36
CA VAL A 416 4.70 -26.95 9.46
C VAL A 416 5.88 -27.91 9.44
N ALA A 417 5.69 -29.10 10.00
CA ALA A 417 6.76 -30.08 10.07
C ALA A 417 7.11 -30.58 8.66
N ASP A 418 8.39 -30.47 8.30
CA ASP A 418 8.94 -31.10 7.09
C ASP A 418 9.09 -32.61 7.35
N THR A 419 8.42 -33.41 6.55
CA THR A 419 8.42 -34.88 6.68
C THR A 419 8.88 -35.62 5.44
N SER A 420 9.36 -34.92 4.39
CA SER A 420 9.83 -35.61 3.17
C SER A 420 10.59 -34.69 2.22
N GLY A 421 11.84 -35.06 1.91
CA GLY A 421 12.69 -34.35 0.95
C GLY A 421 12.19 -34.41 -0.49
N VAL A 422 11.89 -33.24 -1.04
CA VAL A 422 11.83 -32.85 -2.46
C VAL A 422 12.41 -31.42 -2.55
N ASP A 423 12.40 -30.78 -3.73
CA ASP A 423 12.95 -29.42 -3.94
C ASP A 423 12.33 -28.32 -3.05
N LEU A 424 11.22 -28.64 -2.36
CA LEU A 424 10.40 -27.78 -1.51
C LEU A 424 9.91 -26.51 -2.24
N LYS A 425 9.79 -26.49 -3.58
CA LYS A 425 9.33 -25.28 -4.28
C LYS A 425 7.81 -25.23 -4.31
N TRP A 426 7.22 -24.07 -4.05
CA TRP A 426 5.76 -23.90 -3.97
C TRP A 426 5.19 -23.26 -5.23
N SER A 427 4.20 -23.90 -5.82
CA SER A 427 3.33 -23.30 -6.85
C SER A 427 2.13 -22.61 -6.24
N GLU A 428 1.51 -21.71 -7.01
CA GLU A 428 0.32 -20.98 -6.58
C GLU A 428 -0.86 -21.92 -6.31
N ALA A 429 -0.96 -23.03 -7.06
CA ALA A 429 -1.93 -24.09 -6.82
C ALA A 429 -1.71 -24.80 -5.47
N GLU A 430 -0.47 -25.10 -5.11
CA GLU A 430 -0.13 -25.72 -3.82
C GLU A 430 -0.34 -24.74 -2.67
N LEU A 431 0.02 -23.46 -2.85
CA LEU A 431 -0.21 -22.42 -1.85
C LEU A 431 -1.70 -22.22 -1.54
N HIS A 432 -2.54 -22.17 -2.59
CA HIS A 432 -3.97 -22.06 -2.40
C HIS A 432 -4.56 -23.30 -1.74
N ALA A 433 -4.19 -24.50 -2.19
CA ALA A 433 -4.63 -25.75 -1.55
C ALA A 433 -4.19 -25.84 -0.08
N ALA A 434 -2.96 -25.39 0.22
CA ALA A 434 -2.43 -25.33 1.58
C ALA A 434 -3.19 -24.32 2.46
N MET A 435 -3.53 -23.14 1.91
CA MET A 435 -4.36 -22.17 2.62
C MET A 435 -5.71 -22.77 2.96
N GLU A 436 -6.45 -23.31 2.00
CA GLU A 436 -7.79 -23.86 2.25
C GLU A 436 -7.79 -24.99 3.28
N ALA A 437 -6.74 -25.83 3.27
CA ALA A 437 -6.63 -26.98 4.15
C ALA A 437 -6.12 -26.64 5.56
N ASN A 438 -5.24 -25.65 5.70
CA ASN A 438 -4.51 -25.42 6.96
C ASN A 438 -4.83 -24.08 7.63
N PHE A 439 -5.29 -23.07 6.90
CA PHE A 439 -5.68 -21.80 7.50
C PHE A 439 -6.92 -22.01 8.38
N SER A 440 -6.72 -22.03 9.70
CA SER A 440 -7.75 -22.47 10.66
C SER A 440 -8.99 -21.56 10.65
N LEU A 441 -8.80 -20.32 10.22
CA LEU A 441 -9.83 -19.30 10.11
C LEU A 441 -10.41 -19.15 8.70
N HIS A 442 -9.95 -19.95 7.72
CA HIS A 442 -10.36 -19.86 6.31
C HIS A 442 -11.87 -20.03 6.15
N ARG A 443 -12.48 -19.12 5.39
CA ARG A 443 -13.85 -19.21 4.91
C ARG A 443 -13.88 -18.50 3.56
N ASP A 444 -14.61 -19.06 2.61
CA ASP A 444 -14.93 -18.38 1.34
C ASP A 444 -15.99 -17.29 1.59
N ALA A 445 -15.62 -16.26 2.36
CA ALA A 445 -16.49 -15.19 2.82
C ALA A 445 -15.69 -13.91 3.13
N GLU A 446 -16.40 -12.79 3.23
CA GLU A 446 -15.81 -11.51 3.66
C GLU A 446 -15.46 -11.59 5.15
N GLN A 447 -14.18 -11.45 5.50
CA GLN A 447 -13.74 -11.58 6.90
C GLN A 447 -12.44 -10.84 7.20
N TRP A 448 -12.27 -10.34 8.42
CA TRP A 448 -11.02 -9.72 8.88
C TRP A 448 -10.01 -10.77 9.36
N LYS A 449 -9.67 -11.73 8.48
CA LYS A 449 -8.79 -12.85 8.75
C LYS A 449 -7.86 -13.07 7.54
N ILE A 450 -6.57 -13.21 7.80
CA ILE A 450 -5.52 -13.34 6.78
C ILE A 450 -4.59 -14.48 7.18
N TRP A 451 -4.11 -15.21 6.18
CA TRP A 451 -3.08 -16.22 6.30
C TRP A 451 -1.78 -15.75 5.66
N ALA A 452 -0.68 -15.86 6.39
CA ALA A 452 0.67 -15.66 5.87
C ALA A 452 1.46 -16.95 5.97
N PHE A 453 1.99 -17.42 4.85
CA PHE A 453 2.80 -18.63 4.79
C PHE A 453 4.26 -18.32 4.49
N LEU A 454 5.16 -18.83 5.32
CA LEU A 454 6.60 -18.74 5.11
C LEU A 454 7.11 -20.05 4.49
N GLY A 455 7.24 -20.02 3.17
CA GLY A 455 7.77 -21.12 2.36
C GLY A 455 9.27 -20.99 2.11
N THR A 456 9.82 -21.92 1.34
CA THR A 456 11.24 -21.96 0.94
C THR A 456 11.47 -21.18 -0.35
N TYR A 457 11.10 -21.73 -1.52
CA TYR A 457 11.19 -21.08 -2.84
C TYR A 457 9.86 -21.14 -3.58
N HIS A 458 9.67 -20.24 -4.54
CA HIS A 458 8.56 -20.32 -5.50
C HIS A 458 8.94 -21.18 -6.71
N SER A 459 7.97 -21.91 -7.26
CA SER A 459 8.19 -22.83 -8.39
C SER A 459 8.42 -22.13 -9.74
N TYR A 460 7.96 -20.89 -9.92
CA TYR A 460 8.19 -20.12 -11.15
C TYR A 460 9.65 -19.66 -11.27
N HIS A 461 10.22 -19.13 -10.19
CA HIS A 461 11.62 -18.73 -10.10
C HIS A 461 12.07 -18.64 -8.63
N ASP A 462 13.33 -19.01 -8.38
CA ASP A 462 13.95 -18.95 -7.04
C ASP A 462 14.16 -17.51 -6.55
N SER A 463 13.95 -16.53 -7.44
CA SER A 463 14.05 -15.10 -7.15
C SER A 463 12.80 -14.48 -6.56
N VAL A 464 11.68 -15.19 -6.53
CA VAL A 464 10.42 -14.63 -6.03
C VAL A 464 10.50 -14.52 -4.51
N ALA A 465 10.34 -13.31 -3.97
CA ALA A 465 10.42 -13.04 -2.54
C ALA A 465 9.05 -13.15 -1.85
N GLY A 466 7.98 -12.78 -2.54
CA GLY A 466 6.62 -12.79 -2.01
C GLY A 466 5.54 -12.85 -3.10
N ILE A 467 4.33 -13.24 -2.68
CA ILE A 467 3.13 -13.26 -3.52
C ILE A 467 1.83 -13.24 -2.70
N MET A 468 0.82 -12.48 -3.14
CA MET A 468 -0.59 -12.74 -2.84
C MET A 468 -1.16 -13.70 -3.89
N PHE A 469 -1.38 -14.96 -3.51
CA PHE A 469 -1.65 -16.06 -4.46
C PHE A 469 -3.13 -16.41 -4.61
N ASP A 470 -4.00 -15.99 -3.68
CA ASP A 470 -5.39 -16.44 -3.64
C ASP A 470 -6.31 -15.52 -4.48
N GLN A 471 -6.35 -15.81 -5.78
CA GLN A 471 -7.17 -15.05 -6.74
C GLN A 471 -8.38 -15.81 -7.27
N THR A 472 -8.74 -16.93 -6.65
CA THR A 472 -9.97 -17.70 -6.88
C THR A 472 -10.93 -17.53 -5.70
N GLY A 473 -12.24 -17.64 -5.95
CA GLY A 473 -13.26 -17.44 -4.91
C GLY A 473 -13.21 -16.04 -4.28
N ARG A 474 -13.43 -15.97 -2.97
CA ARG A 474 -13.29 -14.75 -2.15
C ARG A 474 -11.81 -14.47 -1.87
N GLN A 475 -11.18 -13.79 -2.83
CA GLN A 475 -9.76 -13.43 -2.89
C GLN A 475 -9.26 -12.59 -1.70
N ARG A 476 -7.95 -12.35 -1.67
CA ARG A 476 -7.26 -11.42 -0.77
C ARG A 476 -7.30 -11.89 0.69
N GLN A 477 -7.01 -13.14 0.94
CA GLN A 477 -6.91 -13.77 2.26
C GLN A 477 -5.56 -14.45 2.49
N GLY A 478 -4.73 -14.66 1.46
CA GLY A 478 -3.50 -15.44 1.54
C GLY A 478 -2.29 -14.76 0.92
N VAL A 479 -1.19 -14.70 1.68
CA VAL A 479 0.13 -14.29 1.17
C VAL A 479 1.19 -15.35 1.49
N ALA A 480 2.18 -15.47 0.61
CA ALA A 480 3.34 -16.30 0.83
C ALA A 480 4.62 -15.45 0.74
N ILE A 481 5.57 -15.74 1.63
CA ILE A 481 6.91 -15.16 1.66
C ILE A 481 7.90 -16.32 1.52
N PHE A 482 8.92 -16.15 0.67
CA PHE A 482 9.88 -17.21 0.35
C PHE A 482 11.20 -16.96 1.07
N TYR A 483 11.38 -17.64 2.21
CA TYR A 483 12.53 -17.47 3.10
C TYR A 483 13.86 -17.76 2.39
N ASN A 484 13.92 -18.80 1.55
CA ASN A 484 15.19 -19.15 0.91
C ASN A 484 15.58 -18.13 -0.17
N ALA A 485 14.60 -17.55 -0.88
CA ALA A 485 14.88 -16.46 -1.81
C ALA A 485 15.50 -15.26 -1.06
N LEU A 486 14.88 -14.83 0.03
CA LEU A 486 15.40 -13.74 0.87
C LEU A 486 16.77 -14.06 1.48
N ARG A 487 17.01 -15.30 1.90
CA ARG A 487 18.31 -15.78 2.40
C ARG A 487 19.38 -15.71 1.32
N ASP A 488 19.09 -16.19 0.12
CA ASP A 488 20.03 -16.19 -1.00
C ASP A 488 20.35 -14.75 -1.45
N TYR A 489 19.43 -13.81 -1.21
CA TYR A 489 19.63 -12.37 -1.37
C TYR A 489 20.35 -11.66 -0.21
N ASN A 490 20.65 -12.39 0.87
CA ASN A 490 21.19 -11.83 2.11
C ASN A 490 20.31 -10.71 2.70
N SER A 491 18.99 -10.86 2.57
CA SER A 491 17.99 -9.91 3.03
C SER A 491 17.34 -10.33 4.36
N ILE A 492 17.70 -11.49 4.93
CA ILE A 492 17.16 -11.92 6.23
C ILE A 492 17.62 -10.95 7.33
N GLY A 493 16.64 -10.41 8.06
CA GLY A 493 16.79 -9.45 9.14
C GLY A 493 16.90 -7.98 8.70
N ASP A 494 16.76 -7.68 7.40
CA ASP A 494 16.99 -6.35 6.86
C ASP A 494 15.68 -5.58 6.51
N ALA A 495 15.85 -4.41 5.89
CA ALA A 495 14.74 -3.56 5.45
C ALA A 495 13.89 -4.21 4.34
N MET A 496 14.52 -5.01 3.47
CA MET A 496 13.87 -5.69 2.37
C MET A 496 12.99 -6.85 2.85
N GLU A 497 13.42 -7.63 3.84
CA GLU A 497 12.54 -8.64 4.45
C GLU A 497 11.29 -7.98 5.06
N LEU A 498 11.45 -6.91 5.86
CA LEU A 498 10.30 -6.15 6.37
C LEU A 498 9.40 -5.65 5.22
N PHE A 499 10.01 -5.10 4.16
CA PHE A 499 9.29 -4.60 3.00
C PHE A 499 8.47 -5.69 2.33
N THR A 500 9.03 -6.86 2.05
CA THR A 500 8.30 -7.96 1.40
C THR A 500 7.05 -8.33 2.19
N TYR A 501 7.15 -8.54 3.50
CA TYR A 501 5.97 -8.86 4.31
C TYR A 501 4.90 -7.75 4.28
N VAL A 502 5.30 -6.49 4.45
CA VAL A 502 4.35 -5.36 4.47
C VAL A 502 3.74 -5.12 3.09
N HIS A 503 4.52 -5.34 2.03
CA HIS A 503 4.09 -5.21 0.64
C HIS A 503 3.02 -6.24 0.30
N GLU A 504 3.29 -7.53 0.55
CA GLU A 504 2.34 -8.60 0.25
C GLU A 504 1.06 -8.46 1.07
N LEU A 505 1.18 -8.16 2.37
CA LEU A 505 0.00 -7.87 3.20
C LEU A 505 -0.75 -6.61 2.72
N GLY A 506 -0.08 -5.67 2.05
CA GLY A 506 -0.71 -4.52 1.41
C GLY A 506 -1.72 -4.94 0.33
N HIS A 507 -1.37 -5.92 -0.51
CA HIS A 507 -2.27 -6.46 -1.54
C HIS A 507 -3.53 -7.10 -0.95
N VAL A 508 -3.43 -7.74 0.22
CA VAL A 508 -4.56 -8.31 0.96
C VAL A 508 -5.60 -7.23 1.32
N PHE A 509 -5.14 -6.02 1.66
CA PHE A 509 -6.00 -4.85 1.86
C PHE A 509 -6.42 -4.15 0.56
N ASN A 510 -6.34 -4.86 -0.56
CA ASN A 510 -6.70 -4.38 -1.90
C ASN A 510 -5.87 -3.16 -2.33
N MET A 511 -4.57 -3.13 -2.00
CA MET A 511 -3.66 -2.12 -2.55
C MET A 511 -3.01 -2.60 -3.83
N LEU A 512 -2.78 -1.64 -4.74
CA LEU A 512 -2.02 -1.85 -5.96
C LEU A 512 -0.63 -1.23 -5.84
N HIS A 513 0.27 -1.71 -6.70
CA HIS A 513 1.53 -1.04 -6.92
C HIS A 513 1.34 0.43 -7.27
N SER A 514 2.27 1.26 -6.83
CA SER A 514 2.20 2.70 -7.03
C SER A 514 2.01 3.13 -8.49
N TRP A 515 2.63 2.42 -9.45
CA TRP A 515 2.49 2.68 -10.90
C TRP A 515 1.26 2.02 -11.54
N GLU A 516 0.50 1.21 -10.79
CA GLU A 516 -0.69 0.49 -11.27
C GLU A 516 -2.00 1.02 -10.68
N LYS A 517 -1.96 2.04 -9.81
CA LYS A 517 -3.18 2.60 -9.18
C LYS A 517 -4.21 3.07 -10.22
N ASN A 518 -3.77 3.50 -11.40
CA ASN A 518 -4.64 3.87 -12.52
C ASN A 518 -5.37 2.68 -13.17
N LEU A 519 -4.98 1.44 -12.87
CA LEU A 519 -5.66 0.22 -13.33
C LEU A 519 -6.84 -0.16 -12.44
N ALA A 520 -6.97 0.45 -11.26
CA ALA A 520 -8.12 0.26 -10.36
C ALA A 520 -9.45 0.52 -11.07
N VAL A 521 -10.54 -0.06 -10.56
CA VAL A 521 -11.90 0.18 -11.06
C VAL A 521 -12.76 0.74 -9.93
N PRO A 522 -13.05 2.06 -9.89
CA PRO A 522 -12.59 3.09 -10.83
C PRO A 522 -11.07 3.40 -10.70
N PRO A 523 -10.43 3.97 -11.74
CA PRO A 523 -9.01 4.33 -11.72
C PRO A 523 -8.66 5.29 -10.59
N ALA A 524 -7.50 5.06 -9.96
CA ALA A 524 -6.97 5.93 -8.93
C ALA A 524 -5.77 6.76 -9.44
N PRO A 525 -5.54 7.96 -8.89
CA PRO A 525 -4.45 8.81 -9.33
C PRO A 525 -3.09 8.21 -8.97
N LEU A 526 -2.16 8.35 -9.91
CA LEU A 526 -0.76 7.98 -9.71
C LEU A 526 -0.02 9.08 -8.95
N GLY A 527 1.00 8.67 -8.18
CA GLY A 527 1.93 9.57 -7.52
C GLY A 527 2.95 10.21 -8.48
N PRO A 528 3.99 10.87 -7.94
CA PRO A 528 5.05 11.49 -8.73
C PRO A 528 5.65 10.53 -9.77
N ASN A 529 6.00 11.07 -10.94
CA ASN A 529 6.55 10.30 -12.06
C ASN A 529 5.73 9.02 -12.38
N ASN A 530 4.41 9.16 -12.57
CA ASN A 530 3.50 8.05 -12.85
C ASN A 530 3.52 6.94 -11.77
N GLY A 531 3.68 7.31 -10.50
CA GLY A 531 3.74 6.39 -9.38
C GLY A 531 5.14 5.83 -9.06
N PHE A 532 6.09 5.88 -10.00
CA PHE A 532 7.47 5.41 -9.73
C PHE A 532 8.21 6.27 -8.72
N GLY A 533 7.80 7.52 -8.51
CA GLY A 533 8.36 8.41 -7.50
C GLY A 533 7.76 8.27 -6.11
N ASP A 534 6.81 7.36 -5.89
CA ASP A 534 6.19 7.16 -4.58
C ASP A 534 7.18 6.56 -3.58
N LEU A 535 7.27 7.16 -2.40
CA LEU A 535 7.98 6.59 -1.25
C LEU A 535 6.97 5.83 -0.38
N SER A 536 6.60 4.64 -0.84
CA SER A 536 5.60 3.77 -0.22
C SER A 536 6.08 2.32 -0.20
N TRP A 537 5.57 1.54 0.77
CA TRP A 537 5.61 0.08 0.75
C TRP A 537 5.08 -0.52 -0.55
N MET A 538 4.16 0.15 -1.25
CA MET A 538 3.60 -0.32 -2.51
C MET A 538 4.39 0.10 -3.76
N ASN A 539 5.61 0.64 -3.60
CA ASN A 539 6.52 0.92 -4.71
C ASN A 539 7.76 0.02 -4.61
N TYR A 540 8.19 -0.58 -5.71
CA TYR A 540 9.40 -1.37 -5.75
C TYR A 540 10.63 -0.48 -5.60
N PRO A 541 11.53 -0.77 -4.63
CA PRO A 541 12.74 0.02 -4.44
C PRO A 541 13.56 0.19 -5.72
N ALA A 542 13.63 -0.85 -6.55
CA ALA A 542 14.40 -0.82 -7.80
C ALA A 542 13.78 0.04 -8.90
N LEU A 543 12.46 0.12 -8.95
CA LEU A 543 11.74 0.92 -9.94
C LEU A 543 11.56 2.36 -9.48
N TYR A 544 12.00 2.69 -8.26
CA TYR A 544 11.94 4.04 -7.75
C TYR A 544 12.60 5.02 -8.71
N ASN A 545 11.87 6.04 -9.12
CA ASN A 545 12.39 7.13 -9.91
C ASN A 545 11.50 8.35 -9.68
N ASN A 546 12.04 9.37 -9.03
CA ASN A 546 11.28 10.58 -8.73
C ASN A 546 11.17 11.57 -9.91
N GLY A 547 11.79 11.27 -11.06
CA GLY A 547 11.85 12.17 -12.22
C GLY A 547 12.77 13.38 -12.05
N ALA A 548 13.49 13.47 -10.93
CA ALA A 548 14.34 14.60 -10.54
C ALA A 548 15.76 14.16 -10.14
N GLY A 549 16.29 13.13 -10.82
CA GLY A 549 17.67 12.67 -10.66
C GLY A 549 17.92 11.71 -9.49
N ARG A 550 16.88 11.26 -8.76
CA ARG A 550 16.99 10.19 -7.77
C ARG A 550 16.19 8.96 -8.24
N ALA A 551 16.90 7.86 -8.47
CA ALA A 551 16.34 6.62 -8.96
C ALA A 551 17.06 5.36 -8.42
N GLY A 552 16.37 4.23 -8.41
CA GLY A 552 16.85 2.93 -7.97
C GLY A 552 16.84 2.73 -6.44
N GLY A 553 17.09 1.48 -6.03
CA GLY A 553 16.93 1.03 -4.65
C GLY A 553 17.77 1.80 -3.62
N GLN A 554 18.98 2.22 -3.99
CA GLN A 554 19.84 3.01 -3.09
C GLN A 554 19.16 4.34 -2.70
N HIS A 555 18.62 5.08 -3.68
CA HIS A 555 17.94 6.34 -3.41
C HIS A 555 16.60 6.12 -2.72
N TYR A 556 15.87 5.07 -3.11
CA TYR A 556 14.65 4.69 -2.42
C TYR A 556 14.89 4.52 -0.92
N TRP A 557 15.85 3.68 -0.50
CA TRP A 557 16.10 3.44 0.93
C TRP A 557 16.65 4.68 1.67
N GLN A 558 17.36 5.57 0.99
CA GLN A 558 17.78 6.86 1.58
C GLN A 558 16.59 7.80 1.85
N ASP A 559 15.55 7.72 1.03
CA ASP A 559 14.42 8.65 1.09
C ASP A 559 13.17 8.03 1.73
N PHE A 560 13.11 6.71 1.84
CA PHE A 560 11.92 5.99 2.26
C PHE A 560 11.69 6.10 3.77
N PRO A 561 10.56 6.69 4.22
CA PRO A 561 10.28 6.87 5.63
C PRO A 561 9.59 5.65 6.29
N TYR A 562 9.64 4.47 5.66
CA TYR A 562 9.05 3.22 6.15
C TYR A 562 7.56 3.36 6.49
N ARG A 563 6.77 3.92 5.56
CA ARG A 563 5.34 4.20 5.76
C ARG A 563 4.56 4.17 4.45
N PHE A 564 3.24 3.97 4.54
CA PHE A 564 2.33 4.18 3.42
C PHE A 564 2.16 5.67 3.08
N SER A 565 1.86 5.94 1.81
CA SER A 565 1.45 7.27 1.32
C SER A 565 0.11 7.71 1.91
N ASP A 566 -0.21 9.01 1.86
CA ASP A 566 -1.49 9.52 2.39
C ASP A 566 -2.72 8.88 1.71
N ASN A 567 -2.63 8.59 0.41
CA ASN A 567 -3.71 7.96 -0.35
C ASN A 567 -3.94 6.51 0.09
N GLU A 568 -2.87 5.76 0.30
CA GLU A 568 -2.93 4.38 0.82
C GLU A 568 -3.43 4.35 2.27
N LEU A 569 -2.97 5.28 3.12
CA LEU A 569 -3.51 5.42 4.48
C LEU A 569 -5.01 5.72 4.44
N ARG A 570 -5.47 6.56 3.52
CA ARG A 570 -6.89 6.86 3.38
C ARG A 570 -7.70 5.64 2.97
N HIS A 571 -7.15 4.78 2.10
CA HIS A 571 -7.75 3.48 1.76
C HIS A 571 -7.79 2.55 2.98
N LEU A 572 -6.66 2.34 3.66
CA LEU A 572 -6.58 1.47 4.84
C LEU A 572 -7.56 1.89 5.95
N ARG A 573 -7.59 3.18 6.24
CA ARG A 573 -8.34 3.73 7.37
C ARG A 573 -9.80 3.96 7.03
N HIS A 574 -10.10 4.44 5.83
CA HIS A 574 -11.43 4.96 5.46
C HIS A 574 -12.02 4.40 4.17
N GLY A 575 -11.42 3.35 3.59
CA GLY A 575 -12.04 2.51 2.57
C GLY A 575 -13.43 2.03 3.01
N PHE A 576 -14.39 2.00 2.09
CA PHE A 576 -15.67 1.35 2.39
C PHE A 576 -15.44 -0.14 2.66
N HIS A 577 -16.30 -0.75 3.47
CA HIS A 577 -16.06 -2.07 4.06
C HIS A 577 -15.55 -3.10 3.04
N ARG A 578 -16.32 -3.29 1.95
CA ARG A 578 -16.03 -4.28 0.90
C ARG A 578 -14.79 -3.95 0.09
N HIS A 579 -14.39 -2.68 0.02
CA HIS A 579 -13.21 -2.25 -0.73
C HIS A 579 -11.89 -2.72 -0.09
N ILE A 580 -11.92 -3.07 1.21
CA ILE A 580 -10.73 -3.33 2.01
C ILE A 580 -10.78 -4.67 2.76
N VAL A 581 -11.95 -5.12 3.22
CA VAL A 581 -12.05 -6.40 3.97
C VAL A 581 -11.54 -7.55 3.09
N PRO A 582 -10.67 -8.45 3.60
CA PRO A 582 -10.33 -9.69 2.91
C PRO A 582 -11.59 -10.45 2.47
N GLY A 583 -11.59 -11.01 1.26
CA GLY A 583 -12.79 -11.63 0.66
C GLY A 583 -13.86 -10.65 0.15
N GLY A 584 -13.69 -9.33 0.31
CA GLY A 584 -14.63 -8.30 -0.13
C GLY A 584 -14.76 -8.17 -1.65
N ASP A 585 -14.58 -6.96 -2.17
CA ASP A 585 -14.49 -6.72 -3.61
C ASP A 585 -13.25 -7.43 -4.18
N ASN A 586 -13.37 -7.88 -5.44
CA ASN A 586 -12.26 -8.49 -6.17
C ASN A 586 -11.07 -7.55 -6.22
N ALA A 587 -9.85 -8.11 -6.28
CA ALA A 587 -8.65 -7.29 -6.40
C ALA A 587 -8.76 -6.31 -7.58
N ILE A 588 -8.28 -5.07 -7.38
CA ILE A 588 -8.34 -3.93 -8.31
C ILE A 588 -9.69 -3.20 -8.32
N THR A 589 -10.80 -3.89 -8.08
CA THR A 589 -12.11 -3.23 -7.90
C THR A 589 -12.10 -2.46 -6.59
N ASN A 590 -12.34 -1.16 -6.67
CA ASN A 590 -12.29 -0.23 -5.56
C ASN A 590 -10.96 -0.24 -4.77
N ALA A 591 -9.86 -0.59 -5.44
CA ALA A 591 -8.50 -0.74 -4.86
C ALA A 591 -7.78 0.59 -4.54
N ALA A 592 -8.52 1.69 -4.63
CA ALA A 592 -8.16 2.91 -3.94
C ALA A 592 -9.43 3.71 -3.65
N LEU A 593 -9.31 4.60 -2.67
CA LEU A 593 -10.38 5.51 -2.34
C LEU A 593 -10.55 6.57 -3.44
N ASP A 594 -11.77 6.68 -3.98
CA ASP A 594 -12.14 7.66 -5.01
C ASP A 594 -11.68 9.08 -4.65
N LEU A 595 -10.75 9.61 -5.46
CA LEU A 595 -10.18 10.95 -5.32
C LEU A 595 -10.83 11.98 -6.27
N GLY A 596 -11.98 11.67 -6.86
CA GLY A 596 -12.75 12.64 -7.66
C GLY A 596 -12.02 13.09 -8.93
N VAL A 597 -11.19 12.23 -9.51
CA VAL A 597 -10.41 12.54 -10.72
C VAL A 597 -11.03 11.82 -11.92
N THR A 598 -11.16 12.55 -13.02
CA THR A 598 -11.48 12.00 -14.34
C THR A 598 -10.54 10.84 -14.66
N ALA A 599 -11.10 9.69 -15.02
CA ALA A 599 -10.33 8.54 -15.48
C ALA A 599 -9.29 9.00 -16.50
N GLN A 600 -8.01 8.84 -16.18
CA GLN A 600 -7.05 8.65 -17.25
C GLN A 600 -7.39 7.26 -17.78
N ALA A 601 -8.13 7.21 -18.88
CA ALA A 601 -8.21 5.99 -19.68
C ALA A 601 -6.78 5.47 -19.81
N PHE A 602 -6.58 4.16 -19.64
CA PHE A 602 -5.30 3.53 -19.95
C PHE A 602 -4.95 3.94 -21.37
N THR A 603 -4.15 4.97 -21.47
CA THR A 603 -3.72 5.55 -22.73
C THR A 603 -2.40 4.84 -22.94
N LEU A 604 -2.34 4.01 -23.98
CA LEU A 604 -1.04 3.49 -24.42
C LEU A 604 -0.10 4.68 -24.43
N PRO A 605 1.02 4.64 -23.69
CA PRO A 605 1.93 5.77 -23.63
C PRO A 605 2.24 6.17 -25.08
N GLY A 606 2.18 7.48 -25.38
CA GLY A 606 2.74 7.98 -26.64
C GLY A 606 4.17 7.44 -26.74
N SER A 607 4.58 7.00 -27.93
CA SER A 607 5.84 6.29 -28.16
C SER A 607 7.04 6.98 -27.51
N GLY A 608 7.32 6.64 -26.25
CA GLY A 608 8.54 6.97 -25.54
C GLY A 608 9.55 5.90 -25.89
N GLU A 609 9.91 5.84 -27.17
CA GLU A 609 10.73 4.77 -27.74
C GLU A 609 12.04 4.67 -26.93
N ASP A 610 12.28 3.56 -26.25
CA ASP A 610 13.66 3.15 -26.05
C ASP A 610 14.20 2.80 -27.45
N PRO A 611 15.05 3.64 -28.07
CA PRO A 611 15.51 3.38 -29.43
C PRO A 611 16.39 2.12 -29.50
N GLY A 612 16.84 1.56 -28.36
CA GLY A 612 17.67 0.36 -28.27
C GLY A 612 16.90 -0.97 -28.25
N LEU A 613 15.60 -0.97 -27.99
CA LEU A 613 14.79 -2.19 -27.80
C LEU A 613 13.50 -2.18 -28.60
N ALA A 614 13.08 -3.35 -29.07
CA ALA A 614 11.82 -3.58 -29.76
C ALA A 614 11.05 -4.73 -29.11
N LEU A 615 9.76 -4.51 -28.82
CA LEU A 615 8.83 -5.51 -28.28
C LEU A 615 7.89 -5.98 -29.39
N SER A 616 7.66 -7.28 -29.50
CA SER A 616 6.70 -7.86 -30.46
C SER A 616 5.89 -9.00 -29.84
N LEU A 617 4.66 -9.17 -30.35
CA LEU A 617 3.73 -10.25 -30.01
C LEU A 617 3.68 -11.28 -31.16
N GLY A 618 4.17 -12.50 -30.94
CA GLY A 618 4.18 -13.67 -31.86
C GLY A 618 3.19 -14.78 -31.49
N GLY A 619 3.09 -15.85 -32.29
CA GLY A 619 2.15 -16.98 -32.10
C GLY A 619 1.00 -17.05 -33.13
N LYS A 620 -0.07 -17.79 -32.82
CA LYS A 620 -1.25 -18.01 -33.69
C LYS A 620 -2.13 -16.77 -33.85
N GLN A 621 -2.75 -16.57 -35.01
CA GLN A 621 -3.69 -15.44 -35.25
C GLN A 621 -5.17 -15.85 -35.16
N PHE A 622 -5.48 -17.12 -35.39
CA PHE A 622 -6.85 -17.63 -35.43
C PHE A 622 -7.04 -18.69 -34.36
N PHE A 623 -8.00 -18.52 -33.47
CA PHE A 623 -8.28 -19.46 -32.39
C PHE A 623 -9.69 -20.04 -32.56
N GLY A 624 -9.88 -21.30 -32.17
CA GLY A 624 -11.20 -21.91 -32.04
C GLY A 624 -12.00 -21.35 -30.87
N TYR A 625 -13.30 -21.60 -30.84
CA TYR A 625 -14.13 -21.26 -29.69
C TYR A 625 -13.64 -22.02 -28.45
N GLY A 626 -13.35 -21.29 -27.36
CA GLY A 626 -12.77 -21.85 -26.13
C GLY A 626 -11.31 -22.30 -26.23
N GLU A 627 -10.62 -22.10 -27.36
CA GLU A 627 -9.19 -22.39 -27.47
C GLU A 627 -8.37 -21.45 -26.55
N PRO A 628 -7.50 -21.99 -25.67
CA PRO A 628 -6.61 -21.20 -24.84
C PRO A 628 -5.71 -20.27 -25.65
N VAL A 629 -5.89 -18.95 -25.49
CA VAL A 629 -5.10 -17.96 -26.22
C VAL A 629 -3.71 -17.80 -25.59
N MET A 630 -2.67 -18.14 -26.35
CA MET A 630 -1.26 -17.98 -26.00
C MET A 630 -0.62 -16.89 -26.86
N ALA A 631 0.22 -16.04 -26.27
CA ALA A 631 1.01 -15.03 -26.98
C ALA A 631 2.50 -15.20 -26.70
N GLU A 632 3.32 -15.16 -27.74
CA GLU A 632 4.77 -15.11 -27.61
C GLU A 632 5.21 -13.66 -27.46
N LEU A 633 5.85 -13.34 -26.34
CA LEU A 633 6.53 -12.07 -26.12
C LEU A 633 7.98 -12.20 -26.57
N LYS A 634 8.42 -11.26 -27.40
CA LYS A 634 9.82 -11.14 -27.81
C LYS A 634 10.29 -9.71 -27.57
N LEU A 635 11.33 -9.56 -26.75
CA LEU A 635 12.05 -8.30 -26.55
C LEU A 635 13.44 -8.44 -27.19
N SER A 636 13.73 -7.61 -28.19
CA SER A 636 14.96 -7.69 -28.98
C SER A 636 15.71 -6.38 -29.04
N ARG A 637 17.02 -6.44 -29.20
CA ARG A 637 17.83 -5.25 -29.48
C ARG A 637 17.55 -4.73 -30.91
N THR A 638 17.50 -3.41 -31.08
CA THR A 638 17.38 -2.76 -32.39
C THR A 638 18.74 -2.57 -33.07
N GLY A 639 19.84 -2.67 -32.31
CA GLY A 639 21.20 -2.39 -32.77
C GLY A 639 21.60 -0.90 -32.72
N VAL A 640 20.69 0.00 -32.30
CA VAL A 640 21.02 1.43 -32.08
C VAL A 640 21.98 1.60 -30.90
N ARG A 641 21.82 0.75 -29.88
CA ARG A 641 22.74 0.60 -28.75
C ARG A 641 23.55 -0.69 -28.96
N GLY A 642 24.73 -0.76 -28.33
CA GLY A 642 25.57 -1.96 -28.31
C GLY A 642 24.93 -3.12 -27.55
N ASP A 643 25.64 -3.71 -26.60
CA ASP A 643 25.05 -4.71 -25.72
C ASP A 643 24.09 -4.05 -24.73
N VAL A 644 22.91 -4.65 -24.52
CA VAL A 644 21.83 -4.08 -23.68
C VAL A 644 21.43 -5.08 -22.60
N ALA A 645 21.50 -4.68 -21.32
CA ALA A 645 20.99 -5.49 -20.22
C ALA A 645 19.46 -5.33 -20.09
N VAL A 646 18.73 -6.45 -20.07
CA VAL A 646 17.27 -6.49 -19.89
C VAL A 646 16.91 -7.46 -18.77
N ALA A 647 15.67 -7.40 -18.26
CA ALA A 647 15.18 -8.39 -17.32
C ALA A 647 15.11 -9.79 -17.96
N GLY A 648 15.43 -10.82 -17.17
CA GLY A 648 15.40 -12.20 -17.64
C GLY A 648 13.99 -12.75 -17.86
N ALA A 649 13.00 -12.25 -17.11
CA ALA A 649 11.59 -12.52 -17.29
C ALA A 649 10.90 -11.27 -17.85
N ILE A 650 10.16 -11.44 -18.95
CA ILE A 650 9.46 -10.37 -19.67
C ILE A 650 7.95 -10.60 -19.75
N GLY A 651 7.43 -11.67 -19.15
CA GLY A 651 6.02 -12.02 -19.10
C GLY A 651 5.20 -11.14 -18.15
N PRO A 652 3.86 -11.20 -18.25
CA PRO A 652 2.98 -10.40 -17.40
C PRO A 652 2.98 -10.84 -15.92
N LYS A 653 3.43 -12.07 -15.60
CA LYS A 653 3.56 -12.55 -14.21
C LYS A 653 4.63 -11.81 -13.41
N GLY A 654 5.74 -11.42 -14.07
CA GLY A 654 6.84 -10.65 -13.47
C GLY A 654 6.65 -9.13 -13.57
N GLU A 655 5.45 -8.67 -13.94
CA GLU A 655 4.99 -7.28 -13.84
C GLU A 655 5.74 -6.22 -14.67
N ARG A 656 6.76 -6.61 -15.44
CA ARG A 656 7.43 -5.70 -16.38
C ARG A 656 6.65 -5.45 -17.66
N THR A 657 5.74 -6.35 -18.02
CA THR A 657 4.97 -6.25 -19.27
C THR A 657 3.48 -6.24 -18.98
N THR A 658 2.80 -5.16 -19.37
CA THR A 658 1.34 -5.09 -19.38
C THR A 658 0.82 -5.45 -20.76
N ILE A 659 -0.17 -6.35 -20.85
CA ILE A 659 -0.86 -6.67 -22.10
C ILE A 659 -2.25 -6.04 -22.06
N VAL A 660 -2.67 -5.43 -23.16
CA VAL A 660 -3.96 -4.76 -23.30
C VAL A 660 -4.76 -5.47 -24.38
N ILE A 661 -6.01 -5.80 -24.08
CA ILE A 661 -6.91 -6.57 -24.93
C ILE A 661 -8.18 -5.75 -25.17
N THR A 662 -8.46 -5.44 -26.42
CA THR A 662 -9.74 -4.88 -26.87
C THR A 662 -10.57 -6.01 -27.46
N ASP A 663 -11.76 -6.21 -26.92
CA ASP A 663 -12.68 -7.26 -27.35
C ASP A 663 -13.49 -6.87 -28.62
N PRO A 664 -14.28 -7.80 -29.20
CA PRO A 664 -15.06 -7.55 -30.42
C PRO A 664 -16.13 -6.45 -30.27
N TYR A 665 -16.50 -6.10 -29.04
CA TYR A 665 -17.46 -5.03 -28.74
C TYR A 665 -16.77 -3.68 -28.50
N GLY A 666 -15.44 -3.61 -28.60
CA GLY A 666 -14.65 -2.41 -28.38
C GLY A 666 -14.29 -2.15 -26.92
N ARG A 667 -14.58 -3.08 -25.99
CA ARG A 667 -14.20 -2.93 -24.58
C ARG A 667 -12.72 -3.27 -24.43
N THR A 668 -11.95 -2.35 -23.85
CA THR A 668 -10.50 -2.51 -23.65
C THR A 668 -10.19 -2.79 -22.19
N ARG A 669 -9.39 -3.84 -21.93
CA ARG A 669 -8.98 -4.29 -20.59
C ARG A 669 -7.49 -4.61 -20.57
N ALA A 670 -6.79 -4.32 -19.48
CA ALA A 670 -5.46 -4.87 -19.25
C ALA A 670 -5.59 -6.34 -18.81
N PHE A 671 -4.76 -7.22 -19.37
CA PHE A 671 -4.66 -8.62 -18.96
C PHE A 671 -4.00 -8.73 -17.59
N ARG A 672 -4.61 -9.49 -16.69
CA ARG A 672 -4.16 -9.67 -15.32
C ARG A 672 -3.99 -11.17 -15.03
N PRO A 673 -2.75 -11.66 -14.85
CA PRO A 673 -2.53 -13.05 -14.45
C PRO A 673 -3.17 -13.35 -13.08
N ILE A 674 -3.68 -14.57 -12.90
CA ILE A 674 -4.22 -15.09 -11.61
C ILE A 674 -3.16 -15.04 -10.48
N ALA A 675 -1.88 -14.99 -10.83
CA ALA A 675 -0.79 -14.91 -9.88
C ALA A 675 0.28 -13.98 -10.43
N ARG A 676 0.69 -13.01 -9.61
CA ARG A 676 1.76 -12.07 -9.90
C ARG A 676 2.88 -12.27 -8.90
N THR A 677 4.12 -12.28 -9.38
CA THR A 677 5.27 -12.62 -8.53
C THR A 677 6.11 -11.38 -8.24
N CYS A 678 6.39 -11.11 -6.97
CA CYS A 678 7.39 -10.12 -6.59
C CYS A 678 8.79 -10.74 -6.79
N THR A 679 9.43 -10.48 -7.94
CA THR A 679 10.78 -10.98 -8.27
C THR A 679 11.85 -10.07 -7.69
N GLY A 680 12.92 -10.60 -7.08
CA GLY A 680 13.99 -9.81 -6.45
C GLY A 680 14.37 -8.54 -7.23
N HIS A 681 14.24 -7.38 -6.59
CA HIS A 681 14.30 -6.07 -7.25
C HIS A 681 15.61 -5.34 -6.93
N GLY A 682 16.30 -4.82 -7.95
CA GLY A 682 17.44 -3.90 -7.81
C GLY A 682 18.69 -4.42 -8.51
N SER A 683 19.87 -4.25 -7.91
CA SER A 683 21.09 -4.96 -8.35
C SER A 683 20.98 -6.48 -8.28
N GLN A 684 19.86 -6.99 -7.75
CA GLN A 684 19.56 -8.39 -7.48
C GLN A 684 18.55 -8.99 -8.46
N GLU A 685 17.99 -8.17 -9.36
CA GLU A 685 17.13 -8.68 -10.43
C GLU A 685 17.95 -9.46 -11.45
N ARG A 686 17.47 -10.65 -11.85
CA ARG A 686 18.14 -11.45 -12.87
C ARG A 686 18.06 -10.73 -14.21
N THR A 687 19.20 -10.29 -14.71
CA THR A 687 19.32 -9.67 -16.03
C THR A 687 19.91 -10.62 -17.06
N VAL A 688 19.53 -10.43 -18.32
CA VAL A 688 20.16 -11.04 -19.50
C VAL A 688 20.74 -9.92 -20.36
N THR A 689 21.97 -10.09 -20.83
CA THR A 689 22.56 -9.16 -21.80
C THR A 689 22.22 -9.60 -23.21
N LEU A 690 21.51 -8.73 -23.94
CA LEU A 690 21.25 -8.89 -25.36
C LEU A 690 22.48 -8.43 -26.16
N THR A 691 23.00 -9.33 -26.99
CA THR A 691 24.20 -9.12 -27.82
C THR A 691 23.87 -9.42 -29.29
N GLU A 692 24.82 -9.28 -30.20
CA GLU A 692 24.62 -9.71 -31.59
C GLU A 692 24.38 -11.23 -31.72
N ALA A 693 25.08 -12.02 -30.91
CA ALA A 693 24.93 -13.48 -30.88
C ALA A 693 23.65 -13.95 -30.16
N ASN A 694 23.15 -13.14 -29.20
CA ASN A 694 21.91 -13.40 -28.48
C ASN A 694 21.01 -12.16 -28.50
N PRO A 695 20.32 -11.89 -29.63
CA PRO A 695 19.70 -10.59 -29.87
C PRO A 695 18.35 -10.38 -29.17
N ALA A 696 17.77 -11.42 -28.55
CA ALA A 696 16.42 -11.34 -28.00
C ALA A 696 16.15 -12.31 -26.84
N VAL A 697 15.30 -11.89 -25.92
CA VAL A 697 14.64 -12.74 -24.91
C VAL A 697 13.20 -13.02 -25.33
N TYR A 698 12.69 -14.18 -24.89
CA TYR A 698 11.39 -14.71 -25.30
C TYR A 698 10.68 -15.34 -24.12
N GLU A 699 9.36 -15.15 -24.05
CA GLU A 699 8.49 -15.74 -23.02
C GLU A 699 7.07 -15.97 -23.57
N THR A 700 6.38 -17.00 -23.10
CA THR A 700 4.96 -17.24 -23.41
C THR A 700 4.06 -16.61 -22.36
N ALA A 701 3.00 -15.95 -22.79
CA ALA A 701 1.92 -15.48 -21.94
C ALA A 701 0.61 -16.21 -22.29
N TYR A 702 0.06 -16.95 -21.32
CA TYR A 702 -1.32 -17.43 -21.40
C TYR A 702 -2.27 -16.27 -21.12
N LEU A 703 -3.12 -15.92 -22.08
CA LEU A 703 -4.05 -14.81 -22.03
C LEU A 703 -5.52 -15.23 -21.94
N GLY A 704 -5.80 -16.54 -21.98
CA GLY A 704 -7.17 -17.05 -22.02
C GLY A 704 -7.97 -16.71 -20.77
N TYR A 705 -7.35 -16.85 -19.59
CA TYR A 705 -7.99 -16.65 -18.29
C TYR A 705 -7.05 -15.93 -17.32
N GLY A 706 -7.62 -15.02 -16.52
CA GLY A 706 -6.89 -14.23 -15.52
C GLY A 706 -7.79 -13.77 -14.38
N SER A 707 -7.37 -12.76 -13.61
CA SER A 707 -8.12 -12.26 -12.45
C SER A 707 -9.50 -11.66 -12.80
N ASP A 708 -9.74 -11.34 -14.07
CA ASP A 708 -11.03 -10.88 -14.63
C ASP A 708 -11.88 -12.02 -15.22
N GLY A 709 -11.50 -13.28 -15.01
CA GLY A 709 -12.07 -14.43 -15.70
C GLY A 709 -11.54 -14.56 -17.13
N LEU A 710 -12.42 -14.93 -18.06
CA LEU A 710 -12.07 -15.09 -19.47
C LEU A 710 -11.88 -13.77 -20.21
N TYR A 711 -10.76 -13.65 -20.93
CA TYR A 711 -10.48 -12.50 -21.80
C TYR A 711 -10.94 -12.69 -23.24
N PHE A 712 -11.05 -13.95 -23.69
CA PHE A 712 -11.40 -14.35 -25.06
C PHE A 712 -12.65 -15.24 -25.10
N ALA A 713 -13.69 -14.87 -24.34
CA ALA A 713 -14.92 -15.67 -24.23
C ALA A 713 -15.77 -15.66 -25.52
N GLU A 714 -15.71 -14.58 -26.30
CA GLU A 714 -16.65 -14.32 -27.38
C GLU A 714 -15.99 -14.52 -28.75
N PRO A 715 -16.63 -15.19 -29.72
CA PRO A 715 -16.17 -15.21 -31.09
C PRO A 715 -16.08 -13.79 -31.68
N GLY A 716 -15.02 -13.50 -32.41
CA GLY A 716 -14.82 -12.20 -33.05
C GLY A 716 -13.37 -11.76 -33.17
N THR A 717 -13.19 -10.49 -33.50
CA THR A 717 -11.87 -9.88 -33.70
C THR A 717 -11.45 -9.11 -32.44
N TYR A 718 -10.28 -9.46 -31.91
CA TYR A 718 -9.65 -8.82 -30.77
C TYR A 718 -8.42 -8.04 -31.21
N GLN A 719 -8.10 -6.98 -30.49
CA GLN A 719 -6.82 -6.26 -30.64
C GLN A 719 -6.00 -6.42 -29.37
N VAL A 720 -4.73 -6.78 -29.52
CA VAL A 720 -3.81 -7.05 -28.41
C VAL A 720 -2.54 -6.21 -28.57
N THR A 721 -2.17 -5.49 -27.52
CA THR A 721 -0.95 -4.65 -27.50
C THR A 721 -0.19 -4.89 -26.20
N ALA A 722 1.13 -4.99 -26.25
CA ALA A 722 1.98 -5.15 -25.07
C ALA A 722 2.80 -3.87 -24.81
N VAL A 723 3.02 -3.56 -23.54
CA VAL A 723 3.86 -2.47 -23.06
C VAL A 723 4.85 -3.03 -22.06
N HIS A 724 6.14 -3.00 -22.40
CA HIS A 724 7.22 -3.44 -21.53
C HIS A 724 7.91 -2.25 -20.87
N THR A 725 8.22 -2.35 -19.58
CA THR A 725 9.01 -1.37 -18.82
C THR A 725 10.41 -1.92 -18.54
N GLY A 726 11.42 -1.26 -19.11
CA GLY A 726 12.82 -1.62 -18.98
C GLY A 726 13.40 -1.38 -17.59
N LEU A 727 14.64 -1.84 -17.36
CA LEU A 727 15.34 -1.71 -16.07
C LEU A 727 15.56 -0.23 -15.66
N ASP A 728 15.65 0.65 -16.64
CA ASP A 728 15.84 2.10 -16.50
C ASP A 728 14.50 2.88 -16.42
N GLY A 729 13.37 2.17 -16.46
CA GLY A 729 12.03 2.75 -16.50
C GLY A 729 11.56 3.21 -17.89
N ALA A 730 12.38 3.06 -18.93
CA ALA A 730 11.96 3.33 -20.31
C ALA A 730 10.87 2.33 -20.74
N ARG A 731 9.98 2.73 -21.66
CA ARG A 731 8.85 1.90 -22.09
C ARG A 731 8.97 1.53 -23.55
N THR A 732 8.76 0.25 -23.88
CA THR A 732 8.71 -0.25 -25.26
C THR A 732 7.32 -0.80 -25.53
N VAL A 733 6.65 -0.28 -26.57
CA VAL A 733 5.29 -0.68 -26.95
C VAL A 733 5.36 -1.57 -28.18
N SER A 734 4.62 -2.69 -28.18
CA SER A 734 4.52 -3.55 -29.37
C SER A 734 3.58 -2.94 -30.41
N PRO A 735 3.72 -3.27 -31.70
CA PRO A 735 2.64 -3.09 -32.65
C PRO A 735 1.36 -3.76 -32.15
N THR A 736 0.21 -3.13 -32.38
CA THR A 736 -1.09 -3.74 -32.09
C THR A 736 -1.31 -4.92 -33.02
N ARG A 737 -1.66 -6.06 -32.42
CA ARG A 737 -1.88 -7.30 -33.12
C ARG A 737 -3.36 -7.67 -33.11
N THR A 738 -3.86 -8.08 -34.27
CA THR A 738 -5.21 -8.62 -34.41
C THR A 738 -5.21 -10.14 -34.16
N ILE A 739 -6.12 -10.58 -33.30
CA ILE A 739 -6.41 -11.99 -33.00
C ILE A 739 -7.88 -12.25 -33.36
N ARG A 740 -8.19 -13.41 -33.94
CA ARG A 740 -9.57 -13.78 -34.28
C ARG A 740 -9.98 -15.09 -33.63
N VAL A 741 -10.98 -15.04 -32.76
CA VAL A 741 -11.68 -16.22 -32.22
C VAL A 741 -12.80 -16.59 -33.18
N ARG A 742 -12.80 -17.82 -33.68
CA ARG A 742 -13.81 -18.33 -34.62
C ARG A 742 -15.04 -18.80 -33.87
N THR A 743 -16.19 -18.72 -34.53
CA THR A 743 -17.41 -19.41 -34.07
C THR A 743 -17.22 -20.92 -34.21
N PRO A 744 -17.83 -21.76 -33.35
CA PRO A 744 -17.78 -23.20 -33.50
C PRO A 744 -18.35 -23.61 -34.87
N LEU A 745 -17.69 -24.55 -35.57
CA LEU A 745 -18.13 -25.03 -36.87
C LEU A 745 -19.29 -26.01 -36.74
N ASP A 746 -19.25 -26.85 -35.70
CA ASP A 746 -20.24 -27.87 -35.40
C ASP A 746 -20.47 -28.03 -33.89
N ARG A 747 -21.27 -29.05 -33.53
CA ARG A 747 -21.59 -29.35 -32.13
C ARG A 747 -20.38 -29.83 -31.33
N ALA A 748 -19.43 -30.54 -31.94
CA ALA A 748 -18.24 -31.02 -31.25
C ALA A 748 -17.33 -29.84 -30.90
N ASP A 749 -17.14 -28.90 -31.82
CA ASP A 749 -16.42 -27.63 -31.57
C ASP A 749 -17.06 -26.84 -30.42
N GLN A 750 -18.39 -26.77 -30.38
CA GLN A 750 -19.12 -26.08 -29.32
C GLN A 750 -18.91 -26.77 -27.97
N GLU A 751 -19.14 -28.08 -27.88
CA GLU A 751 -19.00 -28.85 -26.63
C GLU A 751 -17.56 -28.76 -26.09
N VAL A 752 -16.55 -28.88 -26.96
CA VAL A 752 -15.15 -28.74 -26.56
C VAL A 752 -14.84 -27.34 -26.03
N GLY A 753 -15.35 -26.29 -26.68
CA GLY A 753 -15.17 -24.92 -26.21
C GLY A 753 -15.82 -24.67 -24.85
N GLU A 754 -17.01 -25.24 -24.61
CA GLU A 754 -17.71 -25.17 -23.32
C GLU A 754 -16.93 -25.87 -22.20
N PHE A 755 -16.24 -26.98 -22.50
CA PHE A 755 -15.37 -27.66 -21.53
C PHE A 755 -14.09 -26.89 -21.16
N LEU A 756 -13.72 -25.84 -21.90
CA LEU A 756 -12.50 -25.06 -21.67
C LEU A 756 -12.76 -23.64 -21.15
N THR A 757 -14.02 -23.24 -20.99
CA THR A 757 -14.42 -21.84 -20.72
C THR A 757 -15.02 -21.59 -19.33
N GLY A 758 -15.05 -22.56 -18.43
CA GLY A 758 -15.43 -22.31 -17.03
C GLY A 758 -14.27 -21.79 -16.16
N ASP A 759 -14.60 -21.19 -15.02
CA ASP A 759 -13.64 -20.55 -14.12
C ASP A 759 -12.61 -21.55 -13.55
N ASP A 760 -13.06 -22.74 -13.16
CA ASP A 760 -12.18 -23.81 -12.68
C ASP A 760 -11.22 -24.28 -13.79
N GLN A 761 -11.72 -24.43 -15.01
CA GLN A 761 -10.91 -24.89 -16.16
C GLN A 761 -9.89 -23.83 -16.57
N GLY A 762 -10.28 -22.56 -16.59
CA GLY A 762 -9.37 -21.43 -16.81
C GLY A 762 -8.26 -21.37 -15.75
N THR A 763 -8.61 -21.60 -14.48
CA THR A 763 -7.66 -21.70 -13.36
C THR A 763 -6.70 -22.87 -13.55
N LEU A 764 -7.22 -24.06 -13.86
CA LEU A 764 -6.41 -25.24 -14.13
C LEU A 764 -5.46 -25.04 -15.32
N LEU A 765 -5.90 -24.38 -16.39
CA LEU A 765 -5.04 -24.07 -17.53
C LEU A 765 -3.93 -23.07 -17.14
N ALA A 766 -4.24 -22.04 -16.35
CA ALA A 766 -3.26 -21.06 -15.89
C ALA A 766 -2.20 -21.65 -14.94
N PHE A 767 -2.57 -22.63 -14.11
CA PHE A 767 -1.67 -23.33 -13.18
C PHE A 767 -1.05 -24.61 -13.75
N LEU A 768 -1.39 -24.98 -14.98
CA LEU A 768 -1.03 -26.28 -15.58
C LEU A 768 -1.45 -27.46 -14.68
N GLY A 769 -2.71 -27.41 -14.22
CA GLY A 769 -3.41 -28.36 -13.34
C GLY A 769 -3.28 -28.06 -11.84
N SER A 770 -4.09 -28.72 -11.02
CA SER A 770 -4.09 -28.62 -9.55
C SER A 770 -4.86 -29.79 -8.93
N ASP A 771 -4.46 -30.22 -7.73
CA ASP A 771 -5.18 -31.22 -6.92
C ASP A 771 -6.06 -30.58 -5.83
N ALA A 772 -6.21 -29.25 -5.84
CA ALA A 772 -7.03 -28.53 -4.86
C ALA A 772 -8.50 -29.01 -4.89
N PRO A 773 -9.12 -29.37 -3.75
CA PRO A 773 -10.47 -29.92 -3.72
C PRO A 773 -11.53 -29.06 -4.40
N HIS A 774 -11.44 -27.73 -4.31
CA HIS A 774 -12.40 -26.82 -4.95
C HIS A 774 -12.35 -26.86 -6.49
N LEU A 775 -11.25 -27.32 -7.11
CA LEU A 775 -11.09 -27.45 -8.56
C LEU A 775 -11.50 -28.84 -9.10
N THR A 776 -12.14 -29.67 -8.28
CA THR A 776 -12.57 -31.02 -8.70
C THR A 776 -13.49 -30.96 -9.93
N ALA A 777 -14.45 -30.03 -9.96
CA ALA A 777 -15.37 -29.89 -11.09
C ALA A 777 -14.63 -29.49 -12.39
N GLY A 778 -13.63 -28.61 -12.28
CA GLY A 778 -12.72 -28.32 -13.40
C GLY A 778 -11.97 -29.54 -13.89
N ASN A 779 -11.37 -30.33 -12.99
CA ASN A 779 -10.64 -31.55 -13.35
C ASN A 779 -11.55 -32.58 -14.02
N ASP A 780 -12.78 -32.75 -13.53
CA ASP A 780 -13.79 -33.63 -14.10
C ASP A 780 -14.16 -33.18 -15.52
N ALA A 781 -14.32 -31.88 -15.76
CA ALA A 781 -14.59 -31.33 -17.09
C ALA A 781 -13.44 -31.56 -18.07
N LEU A 782 -12.19 -31.36 -17.64
CA LEU A 782 -11.01 -31.65 -18.48
C LEU A 782 -10.90 -33.15 -18.79
N GLN A 783 -11.28 -34.01 -17.85
CA GLN A 783 -11.32 -35.46 -18.05
C GLN A 783 -12.43 -35.87 -19.03
N GLU A 784 -13.63 -35.31 -18.89
CA GLU A 784 -14.75 -35.55 -19.79
C GLU A 784 -14.43 -35.10 -21.23
N LEU A 785 -13.77 -33.95 -21.38
CA LEU A 785 -13.27 -33.48 -22.68
C LEU A 785 -12.35 -34.51 -23.34
N ILE A 786 -11.40 -35.07 -22.59
CA ILE A 786 -10.48 -36.09 -23.12
C ILE A 786 -11.23 -37.39 -23.44
N ALA A 787 -12.18 -37.80 -22.60
CA ALA A 787 -12.92 -39.05 -22.76
C ALA A 787 -13.85 -39.02 -23.99
N ARG A 788 -14.51 -37.88 -24.26
CA ARG A 788 -15.49 -37.75 -25.34
C ARG A 788 -14.93 -37.17 -26.64
N HIS A 789 -13.94 -36.29 -26.53
CA HIS A 789 -13.38 -35.55 -27.67
C HIS A 789 -11.85 -35.65 -27.71
N GLY A 790 -11.29 -36.79 -27.30
CA GLY A 790 -9.84 -36.99 -27.22
C GLY A 790 -9.07 -36.81 -28.54
N ASP A 791 -9.73 -37.01 -29.68
CA ASP A 791 -9.17 -36.80 -31.03
C ASP A 791 -9.25 -35.33 -31.49
N HIS A 792 -10.00 -34.48 -30.77
CA HIS A 792 -10.13 -33.08 -31.11
C HIS A 792 -8.83 -32.32 -30.75
N PRO A 793 -8.29 -31.44 -31.61
CA PRO A 793 -7.04 -30.73 -31.36
C PRO A 793 -6.96 -30.01 -30.01
N LEU A 794 -8.07 -29.40 -29.57
CA LEU A 794 -8.12 -28.67 -28.31
C LEU A 794 -8.04 -29.56 -27.06
N ALA A 795 -8.25 -30.88 -27.20
CA ALA A 795 -7.99 -31.81 -26.09
C ALA A 795 -6.51 -31.79 -25.66
N ALA A 796 -5.58 -31.36 -26.53
CA ALA A 796 -4.16 -31.20 -26.19
C ALA A 796 -3.93 -30.29 -24.98
N TYR A 797 -4.76 -29.26 -24.77
CA TYR A 797 -4.64 -28.35 -23.62
C TYR A 797 -5.06 -29.01 -22.30
N ALA A 798 -6.15 -29.78 -22.31
CA ALA A 798 -6.57 -30.58 -21.16
C ALA A 798 -5.54 -31.66 -20.82
N ARG A 799 -5.00 -32.33 -21.84
CA ARG A 799 -3.92 -33.32 -21.69
C ARG A 799 -2.63 -32.67 -21.15
N LEU A 800 -2.29 -31.46 -21.60
CA LEU A 800 -1.16 -30.68 -21.06
C LEU A 800 -1.36 -30.40 -19.57
N ALA A 801 -2.49 -29.83 -19.16
CA ALA A 801 -2.75 -29.48 -17.77
C ALA A 801 -2.74 -30.72 -16.86
N ARG A 802 -3.43 -31.80 -17.25
CA ARG A 802 -3.47 -33.04 -16.47
C ARG A 802 -2.10 -33.73 -16.44
N GLY A 803 -1.41 -33.83 -17.57
CA GLY A 803 -0.10 -34.47 -17.66
C GLY A 803 0.99 -33.71 -16.90
N ALA A 804 0.98 -32.38 -16.98
CA ALA A 804 1.91 -31.53 -16.26
C ALA A 804 1.72 -31.62 -14.74
N ASN A 805 0.49 -31.67 -14.24
CA ASN A 805 0.18 -31.84 -12.82
C ASN A 805 0.52 -33.25 -12.32
N ALA A 806 0.16 -34.29 -13.07
CA ALA A 806 0.50 -35.67 -12.73
C ALA A 806 2.03 -35.89 -12.64
N GLY A 807 2.81 -35.26 -13.52
CA GLY A 807 4.27 -35.46 -13.61
C GLY A 807 5.09 -34.71 -12.55
N ARG A 808 4.45 -33.83 -11.77
CA ARG A 808 5.06 -33.14 -10.62
C ARG A 808 4.59 -33.74 -9.30
N HIS A 809 5.34 -33.46 -8.24
CA HIS A 809 4.80 -33.62 -6.90
C HIS A 809 3.71 -32.56 -6.68
N PHE A 810 2.84 -32.78 -5.71
CA PHE A 810 1.88 -31.76 -5.27
C PHE A 810 1.86 -31.71 -3.75
N GLN A 811 2.19 -30.55 -3.22
CA GLN A 811 2.30 -30.26 -1.79
C GLN A 811 1.00 -29.68 -1.26
N THR A 812 0.53 -30.23 -0.15
CA THR A 812 -0.55 -29.67 0.66
C THR A 812 -0.14 -29.68 2.13
N ILE A 813 -0.87 -28.97 2.97
CA ILE A 813 -0.65 -28.98 4.42
C ILE A 813 -1.90 -29.59 5.07
N GLY A 814 -1.71 -30.64 5.86
CA GLY A 814 -2.78 -31.30 6.60
C GLY A 814 -2.29 -31.68 8.00
N ASP A 815 -3.10 -31.38 9.02
CA ASP A 815 -2.77 -31.60 10.43
C ASP A 815 -1.42 -30.97 10.86
N GLY A 816 -1.07 -29.80 10.29
CA GLY A 816 0.19 -29.10 10.56
C GLY A 816 1.44 -29.79 9.98
N ARG A 817 1.26 -30.70 9.01
CA ARG A 817 2.33 -31.46 8.38
C ARG A 817 2.26 -31.33 6.86
N LEU A 818 3.43 -31.33 6.23
CA LEU A 818 3.53 -31.37 4.78
C LEU A 818 3.05 -32.75 4.27
N GLN A 819 2.07 -32.74 3.37
CA GLN A 819 1.62 -33.92 2.63
C GLN A 819 2.05 -33.76 1.18
N ILE A 820 2.72 -34.78 0.63
CA ILE A 820 3.25 -34.73 -0.74
C ILE A 820 2.68 -35.89 -1.54
N ARG A 821 1.87 -35.58 -2.56
CA ARG A 821 1.54 -36.54 -3.61
C ARG A 821 2.76 -36.72 -4.50
N GLN A 822 3.23 -37.97 -4.62
CA GLN A 822 4.31 -38.30 -5.56
C GLN A 822 3.85 -38.20 -7.03
N PRO A 823 4.76 -37.93 -7.97
CA PRO A 823 4.43 -37.92 -9.40
C PRO A 823 3.77 -39.23 -9.85
N ASP A 824 2.62 -39.12 -10.53
CA ASP A 824 2.03 -40.22 -11.30
C ASP A 824 2.65 -40.20 -12.71
N THR A 825 3.79 -40.89 -12.83
CA THR A 825 4.57 -40.93 -14.07
C THR A 825 3.82 -41.59 -15.22
N LYS A 826 2.94 -42.55 -14.93
CA LYS A 826 2.15 -43.25 -15.95
C LYS A 826 1.16 -42.29 -16.61
N THR A 827 0.29 -41.67 -15.82
CA THR A 827 -0.69 -40.69 -16.32
C THR A 827 0.02 -39.53 -17.00
N ALA A 828 1.12 -39.03 -16.43
CA ALA A 828 1.89 -37.94 -17.01
C ALA A 828 2.47 -38.27 -18.40
N VAL A 829 3.09 -39.45 -18.56
CA VAL A 829 3.60 -39.90 -19.88
C VAL A 829 2.46 -40.04 -20.88
N GLU A 830 1.36 -40.69 -20.50
CA GLU A 830 0.20 -40.89 -21.38
C GLU A 830 -0.37 -39.56 -21.89
N GLN A 831 -0.65 -38.62 -20.98
CA GLN A 831 -1.27 -37.35 -21.36
C GLN A 831 -0.30 -36.43 -22.14
N LEU A 832 0.96 -36.30 -21.70
CA LEU A 832 1.94 -35.43 -22.36
C LEU A 832 2.35 -35.95 -23.74
N THR A 833 2.51 -37.27 -23.92
CA THR A 833 2.86 -37.86 -25.22
C THR A 833 1.82 -37.50 -26.28
N GLU A 834 0.55 -37.56 -25.90
CA GLU A 834 -0.57 -37.30 -26.80
C GLU A 834 -0.71 -35.80 -27.10
N ALA A 835 -0.55 -34.94 -26.08
CA ALA A 835 -0.51 -33.49 -26.28
C ALA A 835 0.63 -33.10 -27.24
N VAL A 836 1.82 -33.68 -27.08
CA VAL A 836 2.98 -33.47 -27.97
C VAL A 836 2.73 -34.03 -29.37
N THR A 837 2.09 -35.19 -29.50
CA THR A 837 1.82 -35.82 -30.80
C THR A 837 0.87 -34.98 -31.64
N VAL A 838 -0.25 -34.54 -31.07
CA VAL A 838 -1.21 -33.64 -31.72
C VAL A 838 -0.54 -32.33 -32.12
N SER A 839 0.30 -31.77 -31.25
CA SER A 839 0.89 -30.45 -31.48
C SER A 839 2.07 -30.44 -32.47
N ARG A 840 2.51 -31.62 -32.93
CA ARG A 840 3.61 -31.75 -33.90
C ARG A 840 3.13 -31.92 -35.35
N THR A 841 1.83 -32.05 -35.59
CA THR A 841 1.29 -32.28 -36.94
C THR A 841 1.42 -31.06 -37.84
N ASP A 842 1.10 -29.87 -37.32
CA ASP A 842 1.29 -28.59 -37.98
C ASP A 842 1.40 -27.47 -36.93
N GLN A 843 1.88 -26.29 -37.33
CA GLN A 843 2.16 -25.16 -36.42
C GLN A 843 0.91 -24.50 -35.81
N ASP A 844 -0.29 -24.75 -36.34
CA ASP A 844 -1.53 -24.12 -35.91
C ASP A 844 -2.47 -25.09 -35.15
N THR A 845 -2.02 -26.33 -34.92
CA THR A 845 -2.79 -27.38 -34.25
C THR A 845 -2.21 -27.67 -32.87
N GLY A 846 -3.05 -27.63 -31.82
CA GLY A 846 -2.63 -27.93 -30.46
C GLY A 846 -1.84 -26.80 -29.81
N LEU A 847 -0.72 -27.14 -29.17
CA LEU A 847 0.12 -26.24 -28.37
C LEU A 847 1.03 -25.37 -29.26
N ASP A 848 1.22 -24.10 -28.90
CA ASP A 848 2.21 -23.24 -29.57
C ASP A 848 3.66 -23.74 -29.37
N ASN A 849 4.58 -23.30 -30.22
CA ASN A 849 5.98 -23.76 -30.24
C ASN A 849 6.70 -23.67 -28.88
N LEU A 850 6.49 -22.58 -28.12
CA LEU A 850 7.15 -22.43 -26.81
C LEU A 850 6.52 -23.37 -25.78
N THR A 851 5.19 -23.50 -25.79
CA THR A 851 4.46 -24.44 -24.92
C THR A 851 4.79 -25.89 -25.28
N LEU A 852 4.93 -26.23 -26.56
CA LEU A 852 5.36 -27.54 -27.04
C LEU A 852 6.78 -27.88 -26.58
N ASN A 853 7.73 -26.95 -26.70
CA ASN A 853 9.07 -27.13 -26.16
C ASN A 853 9.03 -27.44 -24.65
N ALA A 854 8.29 -26.65 -23.88
CA ALA A 854 8.11 -26.90 -22.45
C ALA A 854 7.45 -28.26 -22.15
N ALA A 855 6.44 -28.67 -22.93
CA ALA A 855 5.77 -29.96 -22.81
C ALA A 855 6.72 -31.14 -23.10
N MET A 856 7.54 -31.05 -24.15
CA MET A 856 8.52 -32.08 -24.49
C MET A 856 9.61 -32.23 -23.42
N ARG A 857 10.11 -31.12 -22.86
CA ARG A 857 11.07 -31.15 -21.74
C ARG A 857 10.46 -31.77 -20.48
N ARG A 858 9.20 -31.44 -20.18
CA ARG A 858 8.44 -32.08 -19.10
C ARG A 858 8.29 -33.58 -19.34
N LEU A 859 7.91 -33.98 -20.56
CA LEU A 859 7.79 -35.39 -20.94
C LEU A 859 9.11 -36.15 -20.77
N ALA A 860 10.24 -35.57 -21.20
CA ALA A 860 11.57 -36.16 -20.98
C ALA A 860 11.89 -36.34 -19.48
N THR A 861 11.59 -35.32 -18.67
CA THR A 861 11.79 -35.38 -17.22
C THR A 861 10.94 -36.46 -16.57
N VAL A 862 9.68 -36.63 -17.02
CA VAL A 862 8.78 -37.66 -16.49
C VAL A 862 9.21 -39.06 -16.94
N HIS A 863 9.69 -39.24 -18.19
CA HIS A 863 10.30 -40.50 -18.62
C HIS A 863 11.47 -40.90 -17.72
N ALA A 864 12.36 -39.95 -17.40
CA ALA A 864 13.46 -40.20 -16.47
C ALA A 864 12.98 -40.59 -15.06
N LYS A 865 11.96 -39.89 -14.51
CA LYS A 865 11.33 -40.26 -13.23
C LYS A 865 10.67 -41.65 -13.27
N ALA A 866 10.22 -42.11 -14.43
CA ALA A 866 9.70 -43.45 -14.65
C ALA A 866 10.80 -44.52 -14.79
N GLY A 867 12.08 -44.12 -14.77
CA GLY A 867 13.24 -45.00 -14.98
C GLY A 867 13.59 -45.24 -16.46
N ASP A 868 12.94 -44.54 -17.40
CA ASP A 868 13.13 -44.69 -18.84
C ASP A 868 14.03 -43.58 -19.41
N LEU A 869 15.33 -43.69 -19.14
CA LEU A 869 16.33 -42.72 -19.59
C LEU A 869 16.51 -42.71 -21.11
N GLU A 870 16.28 -43.85 -21.77
CA GLU A 870 16.36 -43.96 -23.23
C GLU A 870 15.25 -43.12 -23.88
N ARG A 871 14.01 -43.23 -23.40
CA ARG A 871 12.92 -42.39 -23.89
C ARG A 871 13.12 -40.92 -23.54
N ALA A 872 13.64 -40.61 -22.35
CA ALA A 872 13.94 -39.23 -21.98
C ALA A 872 14.91 -38.58 -22.98
N GLU A 873 16.00 -39.28 -23.32
CA GLU A 873 16.98 -38.82 -24.31
C GLU A 873 16.38 -38.75 -25.72
N GLN A 874 15.56 -39.73 -26.11
CA GLN A 874 14.86 -39.72 -27.39
C GLN A 874 13.93 -38.50 -27.52
N THR A 875 13.20 -38.14 -26.47
CA THR A 875 12.32 -36.97 -26.45
C THR A 875 13.12 -35.67 -26.63
N LEU A 876 14.27 -35.51 -25.96
CA LEU A 876 15.13 -34.33 -26.11
C LEU A 876 15.78 -34.23 -27.50
N ASN A 877 16.16 -35.36 -28.11
CA ASN A 877 16.66 -35.39 -29.49
C ASN A 877 15.54 -35.08 -30.51
N THR A 878 14.33 -35.53 -30.22
CA THR A 878 13.15 -35.21 -31.03
C THR A 878 12.83 -33.71 -30.93
N LEU A 879 12.96 -33.11 -29.75
CA LEU A 879 12.77 -31.68 -29.52
C LEU A 879 13.69 -30.84 -30.40
N THR A 880 15.00 -31.10 -30.35
CA THR A 880 15.99 -30.34 -31.14
C THR A 880 15.82 -30.57 -32.64
N THR A 881 15.52 -31.80 -33.06
CA THR A 881 15.27 -32.14 -34.47
C THR A 881 14.03 -31.44 -35.00
N HIS A 882 12.92 -31.47 -34.25
CA HIS A 882 11.66 -30.86 -34.66
C HIS A 882 11.83 -29.35 -34.93
N PHE A 883 12.40 -28.59 -34.00
CA PHE A 883 12.56 -27.14 -34.20
C PHE A 883 13.60 -26.77 -35.26
N ARG A 884 14.61 -27.63 -35.49
CA ARG A 884 15.52 -27.48 -36.64
C ARG A 884 14.78 -27.66 -37.97
N GLU A 885 13.89 -28.65 -38.06
CA GLU A 885 13.06 -28.89 -39.25
C GLU A 885 12.03 -27.78 -39.50
N GLN A 886 11.63 -27.04 -38.46
CA GLN A 886 10.78 -25.85 -38.56
C GLN A 886 11.53 -24.58 -39.01
N ASP A 887 12.82 -24.68 -39.33
CA ASP A 887 13.68 -23.58 -39.80
C ASP A 887 13.65 -22.33 -38.88
N VAL A 888 13.62 -22.55 -37.56
CA VAL A 888 13.68 -21.43 -36.60
C VAL A 888 15.05 -20.75 -36.65
N PRO A 889 15.17 -19.44 -36.32
CA PRO A 889 16.45 -18.72 -36.40
C PRO A 889 17.59 -19.39 -35.62
N ALA A 890 18.84 -19.24 -36.10
CA ALA A 890 20.01 -19.91 -35.53
C ALA A 890 20.20 -19.69 -34.01
N HIS A 891 19.98 -18.47 -33.52
CA HIS A 891 20.05 -18.18 -32.08
C HIS A 891 18.93 -18.85 -31.26
N VAL A 892 17.77 -19.09 -31.88
CA VAL A 892 16.67 -19.85 -31.27
C VAL A 892 17.01 -21.35 -31.25
N GLN A 893 17.59 -21.89 -32.33
CA GLN A 893 18.07 -23.29 -32.35
C GLN A 893 19.09 -23.52 -31.25
N GLU A 894 20.05 -22.59 -31.08
CA GLU A 894 21.06 -22.67 -30.04
C GLU A 894 20.44 -22.61 -28.63
N ARG A 895 19.45 -21.73 -28.42
CA ARG A 895 18.72 -21.67 -27.15
C ARG A 895 17.96 -22.96 -26.85
N ILE A 896 17.30 -23.57 -27.85
CA ILE A 896 16.58 -24.83 -27.67
C ILE A 896 17.55 -25.97 -27.33
N ARG A 897 18.72 -26.01 -28.00
CA ARG A 897 19.80 -26.94 -27.67
C ARG A 897 20.27 -26.76 -26.23
N HIS A 898 20.55 -25.52 -25.82
CA HIS A 898 20.93 -25.21 -24.44
C HIS A 898 19.85 -25.67 -23.43
N GLN A 899 18.57 -25.42 -23.70
CA GLN A 899 17.48 -25.86 -22.82
C GLN A 899 17.36 -27.38 -22.74
N ALA A 900 17.60 -28.10 -23.84
CA ALA A 900 17.64 -29.55 -23.86
C ALA A 900 18.84 -30.07 -23.05
N ASP A 901 20.00 -29.45 -23.19
CA ASP A 901 21.23 -29.79 -22.47
C ASP A 901 21.10 -29.51 -20.96
N GLU A 902 20.51 -28.38 -20.55
CA GLU A 902 20.14 -28.09 -19.17
C GLU A 902 19.18 -29.14 -18.60
N THR A 903 18.19 -29.56 -19.40
CA THR A 903 17.24 -30.61 -18.98
C THR A 903 17.95 -31.95 -18.83
N ARG A 904 18.91 -32.27 -19.71
CA ARG A 904 19.73 -33.49 -19.62
C ARG A 904 20.61 -33.48 -18.36
N ALA A 905 21.23 -32.34 -18.06
CA ALA A 905 22.01 -32.17 -16.83
C ALA A 905 21.14 -32.39 -15.59
N ALA A 906 19.96 -31.76 -15.53
CA ALA A 906 19.02 -31.94 -14.43
C ALA A 906 18.53 -33.40 -14.29
N ILE A 907 18.27 -34.10 -15.40
CA ILE A 907 17.93 -35.53 -15.39
C ILE A 907 19.09 -36.37 -14.83
N THR A 908 20.34 -36.02 -15.19
CA THR A 908 21.53 -36.72 -14.69
C THR A 908 21.70 -36.53 -13.18
N GLU A 909 21.50 -35.32 -12.67
CA GLU A 909 21.50 -35.04 -11.23
C GLU A 909 20.38 -35.80 -10.50
N LEU A 910 19.16 -35.82 -11.06
CA LEU A 910 18.01 -36.56 -10.51
C LEU A 910 18.27 -38.08 -10.39
N THR A 911 19.09 -38.64 -11.26
CA THR A 911 19.34 -40.09 -11.39
C THR A 911 20.65 -40.55 -10.73
N SER A 912 21.55 -39.61 -10.41
CA SER A 912 22.80 -39.87 -9.69
C SER A 912 22.69 -39.66 -8.18
N GLY A 913 21.59 -39.07 -7.71
CA GLY A 913 21.25 -38.91 -6.29
C GLY A 913 20.41 -40.06 -5.67
N THR A 914 20.07 -41.08 -6.46
CA THR A 914 19.49 -42.36 -6.01
C THR A 914 20.57 -43.43 -5.94
#